data_AF-A0A1V6JAD8-F1
#
_entry.id   AF-A0A1V6JAD8-F1
#
_cell.length_a   1.000
_cell.length_b   1.000
_cell.length_c   1.000
_cell.angle_alpha   90.00
_cell.angle_beta   90.00
_cell.angle_gamma   90.00
#
_symmetry.space_group_name_H-M   'P 1'
#
loop_
_entity.id
_entity.type
_entity.pdbx_description
1 polymer ?
#
loop_
_entity_poly.entity_id
_entity_poly.type
_entity_poly.pdbx_seq_one_letter_code
_entity_poly.pdbx_strand_id
1 'polypeptide(L)'
;MDRRPARAPQLRMDDMVLTKATEKQVAQLATQAQEGFLDNLTGAFFRRIDWAAFWVVLVATLGVYVYTLAPTLTLEDSGELAVASDYLGVPHPPGYPIWTLVTWFFQWIFHWVKYNGHPNPAWSVGLASAVAGAGACGLLALVISRSGADLLRSIPALTEKIGFRMENLLCLVAGISGGLLLAFSPVLWSQSVIVEVYSLNALFQMAILMLIYMWMCRPKQDNLLYVVAFLFGLGLTNHQTLLFLGLALAVAVLLKDADLFRDFAIAAVLIGIVFIFAAKGYSLIASAAEKAAPDFDANLWKWSRGPTTAPFWIYNVLFLAIPIVLAFVLPRGRTVCATILLAEIGVAFYMYLPFASEQNPPMNWGYPRTWEGFMHAVTRGQYEAIVPTDIFSEKFIQQLGAYLSDLRGQFSLPVAVLGFLPFCAWGLRLGGQRRSVFPVTLGLVLASSVMIVLETLTGWGWLERLYRLMIAPILLVAGWGFLTLLALYLKKQVADMRGYTLSTTIMIWGFLAVVAIGVLFVDVMSLRAVFHSFGVKEISEPGYLSGVGRLFYLGLVVGPPLAVAVAWALNRSPLELDFELGVSQQRWLLTSVVGFISVSVIFLIFQNPSLDIQNLFIGRVQFIQSHAFYALWLGYGSLLSVAWIERLLGRRALMPGLLAVLLLPGILLWQNAYDEEQIRIVGGAEQNGHSYGWQFGNWGLEGIKGIKEDFQYWFPKAADFEREWGALTNALGMAEPDYPPPMTPNAIFYGGTDPGRFVPTYMIYSANVRPDVYLITQNALADNTFMNITRDLYGDTIYIPSLEDSNEAFRKYVDDVNSGRIQAGADIKIENGKVSVQGVGGVMTINGILAELIFKENKAKHDFYVEESYVIQWMYPYLTPNGIMLKLNRDPVMELDPKLVENDHKFWGWYTQWLLDQSKFKRDICARKSFSKLRSAIAGIYDYRRMYTEAEYAFKQSIDLYPLSPEANFRLAQMYMNMMRYDDAEQLIRGFANADPLNESAKGFLRQIESAKRMLNRRREIEKRQQETGTLTLDEALELTSIYRASGMQNAYQNLAMRLVADPNLPLQHVLALANFFAQDQRVNALIYALEQYTQRDPNNLDAWLDLAAGYAFVRRDADAIRATRQSIQLGGDQARDAILHDPRFQPLATNREFRALFTRPGSGGMRPLAPLPGGALPNLPGLAR
;
A
#
# COMPACT_ATOMS: atom_id res chain seq x y z
N MET A 1 10.79 -45.70 -77.05
CA MET A 1 9.64 -46.47 -76.52
C MET A 1 10.05 -47.10 -75.20
N ASP A 2 9.12 -47.06 -74.24
CA ASP A 2 9.20 -47.50 -72.83
C ASP A 2 10.04 -48.74 -72.50
N ARG A 3 10.62 -48.73 -71.28
CA ARG A 3 10.51 -49.81 -70.28
C ARG A 3 11.11 -49.40 -68.92
N ARG A 4 10.29 -49.48 -67.86
CA ARG A 4 10.70 -49.40 -66.43
C ARG A 4 11.63 -50.55 -66.04
N PRO A 5 12.36 -50.42 -64.93
CA PRO A 5 12.34 -51.50 -63.92
C PRO A 5 12.23 -51.06 -62.44
N ALA A 6 11.52 -51.91 -61.70
CA ALA A 6 11.58 -52.31 -60.28
C ALA A 6 11.91 -51.34 -59.12
N ARG A 7 11.03 -51.40 -58.09
CA ARG A 7 11.16 -50.82 -56.73
C ARG A 7 12.27 -51.49 -55.91
N ALA A 8 13.05 -50.70 -55.18
CA ALA A 8 13.91 -51.13 -54.07
C ALA A 8 13.13 -51.22 -52.74
N PRO A 9 13.53 -52.07 -51.78
CA PRO A 9 12.74 -52.34 -50.56
C PRO A 9 12.90 -51.25 -49.49
N GLN A 10 11.81 -50.95 -48.80
CA GLN A 10 11.77 -50.12 -47.59
C GLN A 10 12.42 -50.87 -46.41
N LEU A 11 13.50 -50.33 -45.87
CA LEU A 11 14.08 -50.74 -44.59
C LEU A 11 13.21 -50.20 -43.42
N ARG A 12 12.81 -51.09 -42.50
CA ARG A 12 12.12 -50.75 -41.25
C ARG A 12 13.10 -50.16 -40.24
N MET A 13 12.61 -49.24 -39.41
CA MET A 13 13.37 -48.46 -38.42
C MET A 13 13.74 -49.25 -37.15
N ASP A 14 13.38 -50.55 -37.07
CA ASP A 14 13.49 -51.35 -35.84
C ASP A 14 14.80 -52.16 -35.71
N ASP A 15 15.68 -52.14 -36.72
CA ASP A 15 16.95 -52.91 -36.73
C ASP A 15 18.21 -52.05 -36.48
N MET A 16 18.10 -50.86 -35.90
CA MET A 16 19.26 -50.06 -35.49
C MET A 16 19.72 -50.40 -34.07
N VAL A 17 20.45 -51.49 -33.92
CA VAL A 17 21.29 -51.72 -32.73
C VAL A 17 22.46 -50.73 -32.79
N LEU A 18 22.40 -49.68 -31.95
CA LEU A 18 23.50 -48.74 -31.76
C LEU A 18 24.75 -49.49 -31.27
N THR A 19 25.82 -49.44 -32.05
CA THR A 19 27.10 -50.03 -31.60
C THR A 19 27.67 -49.24 -30.43
N LYS A 20 28.39 -49.89 -29.51
CA LYS A 20 29.08 -49.24 -28.38
C LYS A 20 29.98 -48.05 -28.81
N ALA A 21 30.47 -48.05 -30.06
CA ALA A 21 31.25 -46.94 -30.62
C ALA A 21 30.38 -45.69 -30.86
N THR A 22 29.16 -45.84 -31.39
CA THR A 22 28.20 -44.76 -31.62
C THR A 22 27.65 -44.19 -30.32
N GLU A 23 27.41 -45.03 -29.30
CA GLU A 23 27.07 -44.56 -27.95
C GLU A 23 28.21 -43.76 -27.32
N LYS A 24 29.47 -44.20 -27.49
CA LYS A 24 30.64 -43.44 -27.03
C LYS A 24 30.78 -42.10 -27.75
N GLN A 25 30.45 -42.05 -29.03
CA GLN A 25 30.52 -40.84 -29.85
C GLN A 25 29.39 -39.86 -29.54
N VAL A 26 28.17 -40.35 -29.30
CA VAL A 26 27.03 -39.55 -28.80
C VAL A 26 27.30 -39.08 -27.37
N ALA A 27 27.88 -39.92 -26.51
CA ALA A 27 28.32 -39.53 -25.18
C ALA A 27 29.46 -38.50 -25.23
N GLN A 28 30.43 -38.64 -26.14
CA GLN A 28 31.49 -37.64 -26.36
C GLN A 28 30.94 -36.34 -26.91
N LEU A 29 29.99 -36.36 -27.84
CA LEU A 29 29.34 -35.15 -28.37
C LEU A 29 28.44 -34.48 -27.33
N ALA A 30 27.74 -35.25 -26.50
CA ALA A 30 27.00 -34.74 -25.34
C ALA A 30 27.95 -34.16 -24.29
N THR A 31 29.10 -34.80 -24.07
CA THR A 31 30.15 -34.31 -23.15
C THR A 31 30.82 -33.06 -23.71
N GLN A 32 31.10 -32.97 -25.01
CA GLN A 32 31.65 -31.78 -25.68
C GLN A 32 30.65 -30.61 -25.72
N ALA A 33 29.36 -30.89 -25.94
CA ALA A 33 28.30 -29.89 -25.84
C ALA A 33 28.11 -29.38 -24.40
N GLN A 34 28.46 -30.19 -23.41
CA GLN A 34 28.44 -29.85 -21.98
C GLN A 34 29.74 -29.18 -21.52
N GLU A 35 30.88 -29.50 -22.16
CA GLU A 35 32.21 -28.88 -21.95
C GLU A 35 32.28 -27.45 -22.53
N GLY A 36 31.54 -27.13 -23.60
CA GLY A 36 31.46 -25.76 -24.13
C GLY A 36 30.61 -24.78 -23.31
N PHE A 37 29.78 -25.29 -22.39
CA PHE A 37 28.87 -24.51 -21.54
C PHE A 37 29.52 -24.11 -20.20
N LEU A 38 30.55 -24.83 -19.79
CA LEU A 38 31.23 -24.65 -18.51
C LEU A 38 32.65 -24.21 -18.79
N ASP A 39 32.93 -22.91 -18.65
CA ASP A 39 34.30 -22.46 -18.41
C ASP A 39 34.75 -23.10 -17.07
N ASN A 40 35.29 -24.31 -17.23
CA ASN A 40 36.00 -25.19 -16.32
C ASN A 40 35.17 -25.91 -15.25
N LEU A 41 35.06 -27.22 -15.43
CA LEU A 41 34.89 -28.23 -14.37
C LEU A 41 35.99 -28.18 -13.26
N THR A 42 36.87 -27.17 -13.28
CA THR A 42 37.89 -26.86 -12.26
C THR A 42 38.14 -25.35 -12.02
N GLY A 43 37.32 -24.42 -12.56
CA GLY A 43 37.57 -22.97 -12.50
C GLY A 43 36.46 -22.11 -11.86
N ALA A 44 36.68 -20.80 -11.77
CA ALA A 44 35.71 -19.84 -11.20
C ALA A 44 34.52 -19.62 -12.15
N PHE A 45 33.28 -19.67 -11.63
CA PHE A 45 32.05 -19.45 -12.43
C PHE A 45 32.00 -18.06 -13.06
N PHE A 46 32.38 -17.05 -12.29
CA PHE A 46 32.45 -15.67 -12.75
C PHE A 46 33.83 -15.39 -13.34
N ARG A 47 33.84 -14.80 -14.53
CA ARG A 47 35.06 -14.33 -15.19
C ARG A 47 35.55 -13.06 -14.50
N ARG A 48 36.83 -12.70 -14.71
CA ARG A 48 37.38 -11.42 -14.23
C ARG A 48 36.59 -10.22 -14.73
N ILE A 49 36.04 -10.29 -15.93
CA ILE A 49 35.23 -9.21 -16.51
C ILE A 49 33.87 -9.05 -15.82
N ASP A 50 33.29 -10.16 -15.35
CA ASP A 50 32.03 -10.13 -14.61
C ASP A 50 32.24 -9.42 -13.27
N TRP A 51 33.35 -9.72 -12.58
CA TRP A 51 33.76 -8.99 -11.38
C TRP A 51 34.12 -7.53 -11.65
N ALA A 52 34.72 -7.22 -12.80
CA ALA A 52 34.96 -5.83 -13.19
C ALA A 52 33.65 -5.06 -13.34
N ALA A 53 32.62 -5.65 -13.97
CA ALA A 53 31.29 -5.04 -14.06
C ALA A 53 30.70 -4.81 -12.67
N PHE A 54 30.79 -5.80 -11.77
CA PHE A 54 30.36 -5.68 -10.37
C PHE A 54 31.03 -4.50 -9.66
N TRP A 55 32.37 -4.43 -9.65
CA TRP A 55 33.09 -3.42 -8.89
C TRP A 55 32.92 -2.01 -9.48
N VAL A 56 32.89 -1.87 -10.81
CA VAL A 56 32.65 -0.58 -11.46
C VAL A 56 31.28 -0.04 -11.07
N VAL A 57 30.23 -0.85 -11.16
CA VAL A 57 28.88 -0.43 -10.77
C VAL A 57 28.80 -0.18 -9.27
N LEU A 58 29.32 -1.07 -8.43
CA LEU A 58 29.31 -0.89 -6.98
C LEU A 58 29.95 0.44 -6.57
N VAL A 59 31.16 0.73 -7.06
CA VAL A 59 31.90 1.94 -6.68
C VAL A 59 31.24 3.20 -7.25
N ALA A 60 30.81 3.18 -8.51
CA ALA A 60 30.15 4.33 -9.13
C ALA A 60 28.82 4.65 -8.44
N THR A 61 27.97 3.63 -8.23
CA THR A 61 26.68 3.78 -7.54
C THR A 61 26.87 4.20 -6.09
N LEU A 62 27.76 3.55 -5.34
CA LEU A 62 28.02 3.92 -3.95
C LEU A 62 28.55 5.36 -3.83
N GLY A 63 29.43 5.79 -4.74
CA GLY A 63 29.91 7.17 -4.78
C GLY A 63 28.79 8.18 -4.98
N VAL A 64 27.86 7.92 -5.90
CA VAL A 64 26.69 8.79 -6.13
C VAL A 64 25.72 8.74 -4.94
N TYR A 65 25.42 7.57 -4.40
CA TYR A 65 24.50 7.42 -3.27
C TYR A 65 25.05 8.07 -2.00
N VAL A 66 26.34 7.92 -1.69
CA VAL A 66 26.95 8.63 -0.55
C VAL A 66 26.96 10.14 -0.77
N TYR A 67 27.21 10.61 -1.99
CA TYR A 67 27.16 12.04 -2.31
C TYR A 67 25.75 12.63 -2.17
N THR A 68 24.73 11.85 -2.50
CA THR A 68 23.31 12.25 -2.48
C THR A 68 22.58 11.86 -1.19
N LEU A 69 23.27 11.22 -0.25
CA LEU A 69 22.76 10.73 1.03
C LEU A 69 22.19 11.88 1.87
N ALA A 70 21.08 11.63 2.55
CA ALA A 70 20.55 12.54 3.55
C ALA A 70 21.59 12.78 4.66
N PRO A 71 21.92 14.03 5.01
CA PRO A 71 22.90 14.32 6.06
C PRO A 71 22.33 14.04 7.46
N THR A 72 21.00 14.04 7.60
CA THR A 72 20.26 13.73 8.83
C THR A 72 19.02 12.90 8.47
N LEU A 73 18.06 12.76 9.40
CA LEU A 73 16.79 12.08 9.12
C LEU A 73 16.06 12.81 8.00
N THR A 74 15.59 12.02 7.05
CA THR A 74 14.42 12.38 6.27
C THR A 74 13.17 12.15 7.09
N LEU A 75 12.11 12.85 6.71
CA LEU A 75 10.76 12.57 7.19
C LEU A 75 10.28 11.31 6.47
N GLU A 76 9.35 10.55 7.02
CA GLU A 76 9.33 9.12 6.65
C GLU A 76 9.51 8.19 7.85
N ASP A 77 9.14 6.92 7.72
CA ASP A 77 9.40 5.89 8.72
C ASP A 77 10.90 5.83 9.13
N SER A 78 11.78 6.43 8.34
CA SER A 78 13.16 6.83 8.67
C SER A 78 13.39 7.17 10.14
N GLY A 79 12.52 7.98 10.75
CA GLY A 79 12.60 8.35 12.15
C GLY A 79 12.61 7.13 13.07
N GLU A 80 11.55 6.32 13.04
CA GLU A 80 11.41 5.17 13.94
C GLU A 80 12.42 4.06 13.62
N LEU A 81 12.72 3.88 12.35
CA LEU A 81 13.65 2.88 11.87
C LEU A 81 15.06 3.16 12.40
N ALA A 82 15.50 4.41 12.40
CA ALA A 82 16.80 4.75 12.96
C ALA A 82 16.82 4.71 14.49
N VAL A 83 15.72 4.95 15.21
CA VAL A 83 15.66 4.75 16.69
C VAL A 83 15.79 3.26 17.00
N ALA A 84 15.00 2.43 16.30
CA ALA A 84 15.09 0.99 16.45
C ALA A 84 16.49 0.48 16.13
N SER A 85 17.16 1.04 15.12
CA SER A 85 18.54 0.70 14.80
C SER A 85 19.52 1.11 15.90
N ASP A 86 19.45 2.34 16.41
CA ASP A 86 20.38 2.88 17.41
C ASP A 86 20.32 2.13 18.75
N TYR A 87 19.13 1.65 19.13
CA TYR A 87 18.88 0.97 20.41
C TYR A 87 18.71 -0.56 20.31
N LEU A 88 18.92 -1.18 19.15
CA LEU A 88 18.52 -2.58 18.90
C LEU A 88 17.05 -2.83 19.33
N GLY A 89 16.19 -1.90 18.94
CA GLY A 89 14.76 -1.89 19.22
C GLY A 89 13.93 -2.71 18.23
N VAL A 90 12.61 -2.52 18.35
CA VAL A 90 11.58 -3.14 17.53
C VAL A 90 10.83 -2.05 16.77
N PRO A 91 11.05 -1.89 15.46
CA PRO A 91 10.29 -0.95 14.62
C PRO A 91 8.89 -1.48 14.30
N HIS A 92 8.08 -0.69 13.58
CA HIS A 92 6.75 -1.11 13.16
C HIS A 92 6.69 -2.49 12.46
N PRO A 93 5.56 -3.22 12.56
CA PRO A 93 5.34 -4.51 11.92
C PRO A 93 5.74 -4.56 10.43
N PRO A 94 6.57 -5.54 10.00
CA PRO A 94 6.86 -6.79 10.69
C PRO A 94 8.06 -6.78 11.66
N GLY A 95 8.62 -5.62 12.00
CA GLY A 95 9.72 -5.48 12.97
C GLY A 95 11.12 -5.66 12.38
N TYR A 96 11.23 -5.98 11.09
CA TYR A 96 12.47 -5.97 10.28
C TYR A 96 13.74 -6.59 10.92
N PRO A 97 13.72 -7.79 11.56
CA PRO A 97 14.85 -8.30 12.35
C PRO A 97 16.24 -8.17 11.74
N ILE A 98 16.47 -8.74 10.54
CA ILE A 98 17.80 -8.72 9.93
C ILE A 98 18.22 -7.31 9.50
N TRP A 99 17.25 -6.47 9.12
CA TRP A 99 17.52 -5.07 8.80
C TRP A 99 18.06 -4.35 10.03
N THR A 100 17.35 -4.45 11.17
CA THR A 100 17.73 -3.79 12.42
C THR A 100 19.12 -4.22 12.88
N LEU A 101 19.43 -5.52 12.80
CA LEU A 101 20.75 -6.05 13.15
C LEU A 101 21.86 -5.51 12.23
N VAL A 102 21.62 -5.46 10.91
CA VAL A 102 22.60 -4.94 9.94
C VAL A 102 22.80 -3.44 10.12
N THR A 103 21.73 -2.67 10.26
CA THR A 103 21.83 -1.22 10.39
C THR A 103 22.39 -0.79 11.74
N TRP A 104 22.08 -1.52 12.82
CA TRP A 104 22.72 -1.33 14.12
C TRP A 104 24.23 -1.54 14.02
N PHE A 105 24.68 -2.57 13.31
CA PHE A 105 26.11 -2.81 13.10
C PHE A 105 26.79 -1.65 12.35
N PHE A 106 26.11 -1.05 11.36
CA PHE A 106 26.61 0.15 10.68
C PHE A 106 26.64 1.37 11.61
N GLN A 107 25.58 1.60 12.38
CA GLN A 107 25.56 2.63 13.42
C GLN A 107 26.72 2.44 14.40
N TRP A 108 26.99 1.21 14.84
CA TRP A 108 28.05 0.91 15.80
C TRP A 108 29.44 1.20 15.22
N ILE A 109 29.67 0.82 13.95
CA ILE A 109 30.89 1.19 13.24
C ILE A 109 30.98 2.71 13.16
N PHE A 110 29.98 3.42 12.65
CA PHE A 110 30.08 4.85 12.34
C PHE A 110 29.58 5.78 13.45
N HIS A 111 29.53 5.33 14.70
CA HIS A 111 28.98 6.09 15.84
C HIS A 111 29.72 7.41 16.12
N TRP A 112 30.95 7.57 15.62
CA TRP A 112 31.74 8.81 15.74
C TRP A 112 31.25 9.94 14.82
N VAL A 113 30.37 9.65 13.86
CA VAL A 113 29.80 10.66 12.97
C VAL A 113 28.79 11.51 13.74
N LYS A 114 28.95 12.82 13.65
CA LYS A 114 28.14 13.80 14.39
C LYS A 114 27.50 14.81 13.45
N TYR A 115 26.35 15.33 13.86
CA TYR A 115 25.67 16.45 13.23
C TYR A 115 25.42 17.54 14.28
N ASN A 116 25.89 18.77 14.02
CA ASN A 116 25.88 19.88 14.98
C ASN A 116 26.40 19.51 16.39
N GLY A 117 27.43 18.65 16.48
CA GLY A 117 27.99 18.18 17.76
C GLY A 117 27.28 16.98 18.41
N HIS A 118 26.12 16.57 17.90
CA HIS A 118 25.34 15.44 18.40
C HIS A 118 25.58 14.15 17.60
N PRO A 119 25.44 12.95 18.20
CA PRO A 119 25.51 11.68 17.46
C PRO A 119 24.54 11.65 16.27
N ASN A 120 24.96 11.07 15.16
CA ASN A 120 24.16 11.00 13.93
C ASN A 120 23.96 9.54 13.46
N PRO A 121 23.14 8.75 14.17
CA PRO A 121 22.89 7.37 13.77
C PRO A 121 22.14 7.29 12.43
N ALA A 122 21.28 8.27 12.09
CA ALA A 122 20.53 8.19 10.85
C ALA A 122 21.41 8.27 9.60
N TRP A 123 22.51 9.03 9.63
CA TRP A 123 23.50 9.00 8.53
C TRP A 123 24.13 7.61 8.39
N SER A 124 24.51 6.99 9.50
CA SER A 124 25.14 5.65 9.52
C SER A 124 24.17 4.57 9.02
N VAL A 125 22.90 4.67 9.42
CA VAL A 125 21.83 3.78 8.95
C VAL A 125 21.52 4.03 7.46
N GLY A 126 21.45 5.29 7.03
CA GLY A 126 21.30 5.65 5.62
C GLY A 126 22.46 5.14 4.77
N LEU A 127 23.69 5.18 5.29
CA LEU A 127 24.86 4.59 4.63
C LEU A 127 24.70 3.08 4.44
N ALA A 128 24.09 2.37 5.39
CA ALA A 128 23.76 0.95 5.23
C ALA A 128 22.79 0.73 4.05
N SER A 129 21.76 1.57 3.91
CA SER A 129 20.87 1.58 2.74
C SER A 129 21.65 1.82 1.43
N ALA A 130 22.56 2.80 1.40
CA ALA A 130 23.37 3.12 0.23
C ALA A 130 24.26 1.95 -0.19
N VAL A 131 24.91 1.29 0.78
CA VAL A 131 25.74 0.10 0.53
C VAL A 131 24.88 -1.07 0.03
N ALA A 132 23.71 -1.30 0.62
CA ALA A 132 22.82 -2.37 0.20
C ALA A 132 22.29 -2.15 -1.23
N GLY A 133 21.83 -0.93 -1.55
CA GLY A 133 21.37 -0.54 -2.87
C GLY A 133 22.46 -0.65 -3.93
N ALA A 134 23.67 -0.13 -3.65
CA ALA A 134 24.82 -0.27 -4.54
C ALA A 134 25.23 -1.73 -4.74
N GLY A 135 25.16 -2.54 -3.67
CA GLY A 135 25.40 -3.98 -3.71
C GLY A 135 24.40 -4.70 -4.62
N ALA A 136 23.12 -4.36 -4.55
CA ALA A 136 22.08 -4.91 -5.42
C ALA A 136 22.38 -4.62 -6.90
N CYS A 137 22.71 -3.36 -7.23
CA CYS A 137 23.08 -2.94 -8.59
C CYS A 137 24.36 -3.64 -9.09
N GLY A 138 25.37 -3.79 -8.22
CA GLY A 138 26.60 -4.52 -8.54
C GLY A 138 26.32 -6.00 -8.84
N LEU A 139 25.52 -6.67 -8.01
CA LEU A 139 25.12 -8.06 -8.23
C LEU A 139 24.31 -8.22 -9.52
N LEU A 140 23.41 -7.27 -9.83
CA LEU A 140 22.70 -7.26 -11.10
C LEU A 140 23.67 -7.16 -12.28
N ALA A 141 24.66 -6.26 -12.22
CA ALA A 141 25.68 -6.11 -13.26
C ALA A 141 26.50 -7.40 -13.46
N LEU A 142 26.86 -8.06 -12.34
CA LEU A 142 27.55 -9.35 -12.34
C LEU A 142 26.72 -10.44 -13.04
N VAL A 143 25.42 -10.53 -12.69
CA VAL A 143 24.49 -11.49 -13.30
C VAL A 143 24.34 -11.19 -14.78
N ILE A 144 24.04 -9.96 -15.19
CA ILE A 144 23.89 -9.56 -16.60
C ILE A 144 25.14 -9.90 -17.41
N SER A 145 26.33 -9.59 -16.91
CA SER A 145 27.59 -9.87 -17.62
C SER A 145 27.78 -11.37 -17.84
N ARG A 146 27.56 -12.18 -16.79
CA ARG A 146 27.76 -13.63 -16.85
C ARG A 146 26.68 -14.32 -17.68
N SER A 147 25.42 -14.04 -17.42
CA SER A 147 24.30 -14.62 -18.15
C SER A 147 24.18 -14.10 -19.58
N GLY A 148 24.66 -12.89 -19.84
CA GLY A 148 24.78 -12.32 -21.17
C GLY A 148 25.77 -13.06 -22.06
N ALA A 149 26.93 -13.48 -21.53
CA ALA A 149 27.85 -14.34 -22.27
C ALA A 149 27.21 -15.67 -22.63
N ASP A 150 26.53 -16.27 -21.66
CA ASP A 150 25.80 -17.52 -21.84
C ASP A 150 24.66 -17.35 -22.86
N LEU A 151 24.02 -16.17 -22.92
CA LEU A 151 23.01 -15.80 -23.93
C LEU A 151 23.62 -15.71 -25.33
N LEU A 152 24.69 -14.93 -25.48
CA LEU A 152 25.39 -14.71 -26.76
C LEU A 152 25.90 -16.02 -27.36
N ARG A 153 26.60 -16.82 -26.56
CA ARG A 153 27.15 -18.12 -26.98
C ARG A 153 26.07 -19.07 -27.47
N SER A 154 24.84 -18.93 -26.96
CA SER A 154 23.71 -19.77 -27.33
C SER A 154 23.04 -19.42 -28.66
N ILE A 155 23.37 -18.27 -29.27
CA ILE A 155 22.82 -17.80 -30.55
C ILE A 155 23.85 -18.03 -31.67
N PRO A 156 23.72 -19.08 -32.50
CA PRO A 156 24.74 -19.42 -33.51
C PRO A 156 25.05 -18.27 -34.48
N ALA A 157 24.03 -17.50 -34.85
CA ALA A 157 24.18 -16.35 -35.74
C ALA A 157 25.11 -15.26 -35.17
N LEU A 158 25.25 -15.14 -33.86
CA LEU A 158 26.13 -14.17 -33.22
C LEU A 158 27.48 -14.79 -32.89
N THR A 159 27.51 -16.04 -32.43
CA THR A 159 28.73 -16.75 -31.99
C THR A 159 29.79 -16.90 -33.09
N GLU A 160 29.42 -17.18 -34.35
CA GLU A 160 30.38 -17.44 -35.43
C GLU A 160 31.29 -16.24 -35.78
N LYS A 161 30.87 -15.01 -35.45
CA LYS A 161 31.62 -13.77 -35.76
C LYS A 161 32.18 -13.06 -34.53
N ILE A 162 31.64 -13.32 -33.34
CA ILE A 162 32.02 -12.64 -32.10
C ILE A 162 33.18 -13.40 -31.46
N GLY A 163 34.38 -12.83 -31.50
CA GLY A 163 35.54 -13.38 -30.80
C GLY A 163 35.48 -13.15 -29.29
N PHE A 164 36.23 -13.93 -28.51
CA PHE A 164 36.27 -13.88 -27.03
C PHE A 164 36.48 -12.48 -26.44
N ARG A 165 37.38 -11.67 -27.02
CA ARG A 165 37.61 -10.28 -26.56
C ARG A 165 36.37 -9.41 -26.74
N MET A 166 35.64 -9.61 -27.84
CA MET A 166 34.45 -8.85 -28.14
C MET A 166 33.30 -9.23 -27.22
N GLU A 167 33.10 -10.54 -27.01
CA GLU A 167 32.12 -11.05 -26.05
C GLU A 167 32.32 -10.44 -24.66
N ASN A 168 33.56 -10.43 -24.16
CA ASN A 168 33.87 -9.83 -22.86
C ASN A 168 33.53 -8.33 -22.81
N LEU A 169 33.82 -7.57 -23.86
CA LEU A 169 33.52 -6.14 -23.93
C LEU A 169 32.01 -5.88 -23.97
N LEU A 170 31.27 -6.65 -24.78
CA LEU A 170 29.80 -6.58 -24.85
C LEU A 170 29.19 -6.87 -23.48
N CYS A 171 29.63 -7.95 -22.81
CA CYS A 171 29.15 -8.34 -21.49
C CYS A 171 29.47 -7.31 -20.42
N LEU A 172 30.68 -6.75 -20.42
CA LEU A 172 31.08 -5.68 -19.50
C LEU A 172 30.17 -4.47 -19.65
N VAL A 173 29.98 -3.97 -20.88
CA VAL A 173 29.19 -2.77 -21.15
C VAL A 173 27.71 -2.99 -20.84
N ALA A 174 27.16 -4.15 -21.20
CA ALA A 174 25.78 -4.49 -20.85
C ALA A 174 25.57 -4.63 -19.33
N GLY A 175 26.53 -5.25 -18.62
CA GLY A 175 26.52 -5.36 -17.17
C GLY A 175 26.58 -3.99 -16.48
N ILE A 176 27.52 -3.14 -16.89
CA ILE A 176 27.66 -1.77 -16.36
C ILE A 176 26.38 -0.98 -16.62
N SER A 177 25.90 -0.95 -17.87
CA SER A 177 24.71 -0.18 -18.25
C SER A 177 23.46 -0.68 -17.51
N GLY A 178 23.20 -1.99 -17.48
CA GLY A 178 22.03 -2.55 -16.79
C GLY A 178 22.06 -2.33 -15.26
N GLY A 179 23.23 -2.45 -14.64
CA GLY A 179 23.40 -2.15 -13.21
C GLY A 179 23.18 -0.68 -12.88
N LEU A 180 23.71 0.24 -13.70
CA LEU A 180 23.53 1.68 -13.53
C LEU A 180 22.11 2.16 -13.89
N LEU A 181 21.43 1.51 -14.83
CA LEU A 181 20.02 1.79 -15.12
C LEU A 181 19.13 1.47 -13.92
N LEU A 182 19.41 0.38 -13.19
CA LEU A 182 18.73 0.11 -11.92
C LEU A 182 19.14 1.13 -10.85
N ALA A 183 20.44 1.43 -10.75
CA ALA A 183 20.97 2.37 -9.75
C ALA A 183 20.36 3.77 -9.84
N PHE A 184 20.20 4.29 -11.06
CA PHE A 184 19.66 5.63 -11.26
C PHE A 184 18.15 5.63 -11.54
N SER A 185 17.48 4.48 -11.38
CA SER A 185 16.02 4.46 -11.36
C SER A 185 15.51 5.33 -10.18
N PRO A 186 14.55 6.24 -10.40
CA PRO A 186 14.07 7.19 -9.40
C PRO A 186 13.74 6.55 -8.05
N VAL A 187 13.06 5.39 -8.07
CA VAL A 187 12.60 4.72 -6.85
C VAL A 187 13.73 4.01 -6.11
N LEU A 188 14.59 3.23 -6.76
CA LEU A 188 15.69 2.58 -6.02
C LEU A 188 16.66 3.62 -5.45
N TRP A 189 16.97 4.66 -6.23
CA TRP A 189 17.86 5.73 -5.78
C TRP A 189 17.30 6.43 -4.55
N SER A 190 16.04 6.88 -4.58
CA SER A 190 15.43 7.58 -3.44
C SER A 190 15.45 6.75 -2.15
N GLN A 191 15.23 5.43 -2.24
CA GLN A 191 15.27 4.52 -1.08
C GLN A 191 16.70 4.14 -0.64
N SER A 192 17.71 4.38 -1.48
CA SER A 192 19.10 4.08 -1.15
C SER A 192 19.82 5.24 -0.45
N VAL A 193 19.22 6.43 -0.42
CA VAL A 193 19.82 7.65 0.16
C VAL A 193 19.14 8.12 1.45
N ILE A 194 18.22 7.31 1.98
CA ILE A 194 17.47 7.57 3.21
C ILE A 194 17.48 6.32 4.11
N VAL A 195 17.00 6.48 5.34
CA VAL A 195 16.82 5.36 6.27
C VAL A 195 15.57 4.58 5.88
N GLU A 196 15.76 3.43 5.24
CA GLU A 196 14.67 2.62 4.70
C GLU A 196 15.05 1.13 4.54
N VAL A 197 14.03 0.27 4.43
CA VAL A 197 14.19 -1.20 4.42
C VAL A 197 14.31 -1.82 3.01
N TYR A 198 13.92 -1.06 1.98
CA TYR A 198 13.75 -1.58 0.63
C TYR A 198 15.07 -1.89 -0.09
N SER A 199 16.13 -1.12 0.19
CA SER A 199 17.45 -1.31 -0.42
C SER A 199 18.09 -2.65 -0.02
N LEU A 200 17.93 -3.05 1.24
CA LEU A 200 18.35 -4.37 1.71
C LEU A 200 17.51 -5.50 1.10
N ASN A 201 16.21 -5.27 0.90
CA ASN A 201 15.35 -6.24 0.20
C ASN A 201 15.82 -6.49 -1.24
N ALA A 202 16.18 -5.43 -1.97
CA ALA A 202 16.71 -5.52 -3.32
C ALA A 202 18.03 -6.32 -3.37
N LEU A 203 18.91 -6.13 -2.37
CA LEU A 203 20.15 -6.90 -2.24
C LEU A 203 19.87 -8.40 -2.05
N PHE A 204 18.94 -8.75 -1.15
CA PHE A 204 18.51 -10.15 -0.94
C PHE A 204 17.98 -10.77 -2.24
N GLN A 205 17.10 -10.06 -2.95
CA GLN A 205 16.58 -10.55 -4.23
C GLN A 205 17.70 -10.76 -5.25
N MET A 206 18.65 -9.82 -5.41
CA MET A 206 19.73 -9.96 -6.38
C MET A 206 20.71 -11.07 -6.01
N ALA A 207 21.00 -11.26 -4.71
CA ALA A 207 21.80 -12.38 -4.23
C ALA A 207 21.12 -13.72 -4.52
N ILE A 208 19.81 -13.83 -4.26
CA ILE A 208 19.01 -15.03 -4.55
C ILE A 208 18.96 -15.31 -6.05
N LEU A 209 18.73 -14.29 -6.88
CA LEU A 209 18.71 -14.42 -8.34
C LEU A 209 20.07 -14.83 -8.91
N MET A 210 21.17 -14.28 -8.38
CA MET A 210 22.52 -14.70 -8.75
C MET A 210 22.75 -16.17 -8.42
N LEU A 211 22.45 -16.58 -7.19
CA LEU A 211 22.68 -17.94 -6.73
C LEU A 211 21.78 -18.97 -7.42
N ILE A 212 20.50 -18.65 -7.68
CA ILE A 212 19.61 -19.56 -8.40
C ILE A 212 20.03 -19.69 -9.86
N TYR A 213 20.50 -18.61 -10.49
CA TYR A 213 21.07 -18.68 -11.83
C TYR A 213 22.33 -19.57 -11.86
N MET A 214 23.26 -19.37 -10.93
CA MET A 214 24.43 -20.23 -10.76
C MET A 214 24.03 -21.70 -10.55
N TRP A 215 23.02 -21.95 -9.72
CA TRP A 215 22.50 -23.28 -9.50
C TRP A 215 21.93 -23.86 -10.78
N MET A 216 21.10 -23.13 -11.53
CA MET A 216 20.53 -23.59 -12.81
C MET A 216 21.60 -23.97 -13.84
N CYS A 217 22.71 -23.23 -13.88
CA CYS A 217 23.82 -23.49 -14.80
C CYS A 217 24.74 -24.64 -14.36
N ARG A 218 24.84 -24.95 -13.06
CA ARG A 218 25.75 -25.99 -12.54
C ARG A 218 25.06 -27.35 -12.36
N PRO A 219 25.59 -28.43 -12.98
CA PRO A 219 25.08 -29.78 -12.74
C PRO A 219 25.46 -30.27 -11.33
N LYS A 220 24.50 -30.81 -10.59
CA LYS A 220 24.70 -31.59 -9.34
C LYS A 220 25.27 -30.84 -8.12
N GLN A 221 25.18 -29.51 -8.04
CA GLN A 221 25.63 -28.74 -6.87
C GLN A 221 24.45 -28.18 -6.06
N ASP A 222 23.84 -29.01 -5.22
CA ASP A 222 22.67 -28.63 -4.40
C ASP A 222 23.00 -27.64 -3.26
N ASN A 223 24.28 -27.51 -2.87
CA ASN A 223 24.71 -26.56 -1.83
C ASN A 223 24.31 -25.10 -2.12
N LEU A 224 24.23 -24.71 -3.40
CA LEU A 224 23.77 -23.37 -3.77
C LEU A 224 22.28 -23.17 -3.43
N LEU A 225 21.47 -24.21 -3.58
CA LEU A 225 20.05 -24.18 -3.24
C LEU A 225 19.85 -23.99 -1.72
N TYR A 226 20.72 -24.59 -0.90
CA TYR A 226 20.72 -24.43 0.55
C TYR A 226 21.02 -22.99 0.98
N VAL A 227 22.00 -22.33 0.33
CA VAL A 227 22.29 -20.92 0.58
C VAL A 227 21.13 -20.03 0.09
N VAL A 228 20.54 -20.33 -1.07
CA VAL A 228 19.33 -19.64 -1.56
C VAL A 228 18.21 -19.74 -0.54
N ALA A 229 17.98 -20.93 0.03
CA ALA A 229 16.93 -21.15 1.01
C ALA A 229 17.13 -20.35 2.29
N PHE A 230 18.35 -20.38 2.85
CA PHE A 230 18.70 -19.59 4.02
C PHE A 230 18.54 -18.09 3.76
N LEU A 231 19.06 -17.57 2.65
CA LEU A 231 18.92 -16.15 2.29
C LEU A 231 17.48 -15.75 1.99
N PHE A 232 16.69 -16.65 1.42
CA PHE A 232 15.26 -16.43 1.20
C PHE A 232 14.53 -16.31 2.54
N GLY A 233 14.72 -17.26 3.45
CA GLY A 233 14.16 -17.21 4.81
C GLY A 233 14.61 -15.97 5.60
N LEU A 234 15.90 -15.64 5.52
CA LEU A 234 16.45 -14.44 6.17
C LEU A 234 15.87 -13.15 5.56
N GLY A 235 15.76 -13.09 4.24
CA GLY A 235 15.16 -11.97 3.51
C GLY A 235 13.67 -11.77 3.81
N LEU A 236 12.93 -12.82 4.17
CA LEU A 236 11.55 -12.73 4.67
C LEU A 236 11.44 -12.03 6.03
N THR A 237 12.53 -12.00 6.81
CA THR A 237 12.62 -11.20 8.04
C THR A 237 12.98 -9.74 7.74
N ASN A 238 13.49 -9.43 6.54
CA ASN A 238 13.60 -8.05 6.07
C ASN A 238 12.27 -7.57 5.48
N HIS A 239 11.73 -8.23 4.46
CA HIS A 239 10.47 -7.79 3.86
C HIS A 239 9.69 -8.97 3.28
N GLN A 240 8.43 -9.11 3.72
CA GLN A 240 7.59 -10.25 3.36
C GLN A 240 7.22 -10.32 1.87
N THR A 241 7.36 -9.21 1.11
CA THR A 241 7.13 -9.22 -0.35
C THR A 241 8.12 -10.10 -1.11
N LEU A 242 9.22 -10.54 -0.49
CA LEU A 242 10.10 -11.53 -1.07
C LEU A 242 9.39 -12.89 -1.27
N LEU A 243 8.26 -13.16 -0.58
CA LEU A 243 7.41 -14.34 -0.81
C LEU A 243 6.97 -14.47 -2.28
N PHE A 244 6.74 -13.37 -2.97
CA PHE A 244 6.35 -13.38 -4.39
C PHE A 244 7.49 -13.93 -5.28
N LEU A 245 8.75 -13.82 -4.86
CA LEU A 245 9.87 -14.49 -5.55
C LEU A 245 9.78 -16.02 -5.46
N GLY A 246 9.06 -16.57 -4.48
CA GLY A 246 8.87 -18.00 -4.30
C GLY A 246 8.29 -18.71 -5.53
N LEU A 247 7.41 -18.05 -6.29
CA LEU A 247 6.88 -18.60 -7.54
C LEU A 247 7.97 -18.75 -8.60
N ALA A 248 8.88 -17.77 -8.71
CA ALA A 248 10.02 -17.84 -9.61
C ALA A 248 10.99 -18.95 -9.21
N LEU A 249 11.26 -19.11 -7.91
CA LEU A 249 12.10 -20.19 -7.39
C LEU A 249 11.49 -21.57 -7.65
N ALA A 250 10.19 -21.74 -7.42
CA ALA A 250 9.48 -22.98 -7.73
C ALA A 250 9.57 -23.33 -9.22
N VAL A 251 9.39 -22.35 -10.10
CA VAL A 251 9.57 -22.53 -11.55
C VAL A 251 11.03 -22.84 -11.89
N ALA A 252 12.01 -22.15 -11.30
CA ALA A 252 13.43 -22.47 -11.52
C ALA A 252 13.75 -23.93 -11.16
N VAL A 253 13.22 -24.42 -10.04
CA VAL A 253 13.37 -25.82 -9.60
C VAL A 253 12.71 -26.77 -10.59
N LEU A 254 11.45 -26.52 -10.98
CA LEU A 254 10.75 -27.31 -11.99
C LEU A 254 11.51 -27.38 -13.33
N LEU A 255 12.06 -26.24 -13.76
CA LEU A 255 12.77 -26.13 -15.03
C LEU A 255 14.14 -26.84 -15.01
N LYS A 256 14.78 -26.95 -13.84
CA LYS A 256 16.08 -27.61 -13.72
C LYS A 256 15.94 -29.10 -13.40
N ASP A 257 15.14 -29.47 -12.40
CA ASP A 257 15.00 -30.81 -11.86
C ASP A 257 13.54 -31.09 -11.44
N ALA A 258 12.80 -31.73 -12.33
CA ALA A 258 11.37 -32.02 -12.14
C ALA A 258 11.08 -33.01 -10.99
N ASP A 259 12.00 -33.94 -10.70
CA ASP A 259 11.86 -34.86 -9.58
C ASP A 259 12.07 -34.15 -8.24
N LEU A 260 13.02 -33.21 -8.19
CA LEU A 260 13.18 -32.34 -7.02
C LEU A 260 11.95 -31.46 -6.81
N PHE A 261 11.38 -30.89 -7.89
CA PHE A 261 10.12 -30.13 -7.81
C PHE A 261 8.97 -30.98 -7.27
N ARG A 262 8.80 -32.21 -7.75
CA ARG A 262 7.79 -33.15 -7.23
C ARG A 262 7.94 -33.31 -5.71
N ASP A 263 9.16 -33.54 -5.23
CA ASP A 263 9.39 -33.79 -3.81
C ASP A 263 9.13 -32.53 -2.96
N PHE A 264 9.47 -31.34 -3.47
CA PHE A 264 9.04 -30.06 -2.85
C PHE A 264 7.52 -29.90 -2.85
N ALA A 265 6.84 -30.22 -3.95
CA ALA A 265 5.39 -30.10 -4.04
C ALA A 265 4.67 -31.02 -3.05
N ILE A 266 5.15 -32.27 -2.90
CA ILE A 266 4.63 -33.21 -1.88
C ILE A 266 4.84 -32.63 -0.48
N ALA A 267 6.03 -32.14 -0.16
CA ALA A 267 6.31 -31.52 1.14
C ALA A 267 5.41 -30.30 1.39
N ALA A 268 5.26 -29.42 0.39
CA ALA A 268 4.41 -28.23 0.47
C ALA A 268 2.94 -28.55 0.66
N VAL A 269 2.40 -29.61 0.02
CA VAL A 269 1.02 -30.06 0.24
C VAL A 269 0.83 -30.56 1.67
N LEU A 270 1.75 -31.40 2.18
CA LEU A 270 1.65 -31.93 3.54
C LEU A 270 1.76 -30.82 4.60
N ILE A 271 2.75 -29.93 4.46
CA ILE A 271 2.92 -28.75 5.31
C ILE A 271 1.71 -27.82 5.20
N GLY A 272 1.19 -27.61 3.99
CA GLY A 272 0.02 -26.78 3.72
C GLY A 272 -1.25 -27.31 4.39
N ILE A 273 -1.46 -28.63 4.40
CA ILE A 273 -2.57 -29.25 5.14
C ILE A 273 -2.42 -28.95 6.64
N VAL A 274 -1.23 -29.18 7.21
CA VAL A 274 -0.96 -28.87 8.62
C VAL A 274 -1.20 -27.40 8.92
N PHE A 275 -0.75 -26.49 8.04
CA PHE A 275 -0.97 -25.06 8.17
C PHE A 275 -2.45 -24.67 8.15
N ILE A 276 -3.25 -25.25 7.24
CA ILE A 276 -4.70 -24.98 7.18
C ILE A 276 -5.39 -25.41 8.48
N PHE A 277 -5.06 -26.59 9.01
CA PHE A 277 -5.55 -27.04 10.31
C PHE A 277 -5.08 -26.13 11.45
N ALA A 278 -3.80 -25.74 11.46
CA ALA A 278 -3.24 -24.83 12.45
C ALA A 278 -3.90 -23.44 12.44
N ALA A 279 -4.26 -22.93 11.26
CA ALA A 279 -4.89 -21.61 11.10
C ALA A 279 -6.39 -21.62 11.41
N LYS A 280 -7.12 -22.64 10.94
CA LYS A 280 -8.58 -22.73 11.08
C LYS A 280 -9.03 -23.44 12.36
N GLY A 281 -8.19 -24.28 12.95
CA GLY A 281 -8.51 -25.07 14.14
C GLY A 281 -9.74 -25.97 13.93
N TYR A 282 -10.47 -26.23 15.02
CA TYR A 282 -11.67 -27.07 15.03
C TYR A 282 -12.79 -26.55 14.11
N SER A 283 -12.82 -25.23 13.83
CA SER A 283 -13.82 -24.61 12.95
C SER A 283 -13.81 -25.13 11.49
N LEU A 284 -12.68 -25.72 11.06
CA LEU A 284 -12.53 -26.31 9.73
C LEU A 284 -13.41 -27.56 9.54
N ILE A 285 -13.57 -28.34 10.61
CA ILE A 285 -14.24 -29.65 10.58
C ILE A 285 -15.56 -29.66 11.35
N ALA A 286 -15.83 -28.64 12.18
CA ALA A 286 -17.08 -28.49 12.90
C ALA A 286 -18.27 -28.25 11.96
N SER A 287 -19.34 -29.01 12.19
CA SER A 287 -20.64 -28.88 11.53
C SER A 287 -21.35 -27.57 11.90
N ALA A 288 -22.35 -27.19 11.11
CA ALA A 288 -23.17 -26.00 11.41
C ALA A 288 -23.88 -26.09 12.77
N ALA A 289 -24.28 -27.31 13.19
CA ALA A 289 -24.88 -27.55 14.49
C ALA A 289 -23.89 -27.36 15.64
N GLU A 290 -22.66 -27.88 15.51
CA GLU A 290 -21.60 -27.68 16.51
C GLU A 290 -21.20 -26.21 16.62
N LYS A 291 -21.13 -25.48 15.49
CA LYS A 291 -20.84 -24.03 15.48
C LYS A 291 -21.91 -23.19 16.17
N ALA A 292 -23.15 -23.69 16.28
CA ALA A 292 -24.26 -23.01 16.94
C ALA A 292 -24.37 -23.36 18.44
N ALA A 293 -23.53 -24.27 18.95
CA ALA A 293 -23.54 -24.64 20.36
C ALA A 293 -23.01 -23.48 21.25
N PRO A 294 -23.59 -23.25 22.45
CA PRO A 294 -23.19 -22.13 23.33
C PRO A 294 -21.73 -22.19 23.81
N ASP A 295 -21.15 -23.38 23.85
CA ASP A 295 -19.81 -23.69 24.33
C ASP A 295 -18.79 -23.91 23.20
N PHE A 296 -19.17 -23.61 21.95
CA PHE A 296 -18.29 -23.78 20.80
C PHE A 296 -17.09 -22.83 20.83
N ASP A 297 -15.89 -23.37 21.06
CA ASP A 297 -14.64 -22.64 20.91
C ASP A 297 -14.10 -22.80 19.48
N ALA A 298 -14.38 -21.80 18.63
CA ALA A 298 -13.85 -21.74 17.26
C ALA A 298 -12.32 -21.70 17.18
N ASN A 299 -11.65 -21.36 18.28
CA ASN A 299 -10.20 -21.27 18.38
C ASN A 299 -9.57 -22.55 18.94
N LEU A 300 -10.36 -23.54 19.35
CA LEU A 300 -9.84 -24.86 19.73
C LEU A 300 -8.97 -25.42 18.61
N TRP A 301 -7.81 -25.98 18.95
CA TRP A 301 -6.81 -26.46 17.99
C TRP A 301 -6.21 -25.39 17.04
N LYS A 302 -6.34 -24.08 17.30
CA LYS A 302 -5.56 -23.07 16.55
C LYS A 302 -4.14 -22.93 17.10
N TRP A 303 -3.15 -22.87 16.21
CA TRP A 303 -1.75 -22.60 16.56
C TRP A 303 -1.55 -21.19 17.14
N SER A 304 -2.34 -20.22 16.68
CA SER A 304 -2.27 -18.82 17.14
C SER A 304 -2.65 -18.61 18.61
N ARG A 305 -3.15 -19.65 19.32
CA ARG A 305 -3.35 -19.60 20.79
C ARG A 305 -2.05 -19.54 21.57
N GLY A 306 -0.93 -19.89 20.94
CA GLY A 306 0.40 -19.65 21.47
C GLY A 306 0.97 -20.76 22.35
N PRO A 307 2.20 -20.53 22.85
CA PRO A 307 3.08 -21.56 23.41
C PRO A 307 2.61 -22.19 24.72
N THR A 308 1.60 -21.62 25.38
CA THR A 308 0.99 -22.19 26.59
C THR A 308 0.02 -23.35 26.28
N THR A 309 -0.26 -23.64 25.01
CA THR A 309 -1.23 -24.64 24.59
C THR A 309 -0.58 -25.83 23.88
N ALA A 310 -1.14 -27.03 24.05
CA ALA A 310 -0.64 -28.23 23.36
C ALA A 310 -0.70 -28.15 21.81
N PRO A 311 -1.77 -27.61 21.18
CA PRO A 311 -1.82 -27.48 19.72
C PRO A 311 -0.62 -26.73 19.12
N PHE A 312 -0.14 -25.66 19.79
CA PHE A 312 1.04 -24.93 19.34
C PHE A 312 2.25 -25.86 19.16
N TRP A 313 2.60 -26.64 20.19
CA TRP A 313 3.76 -27.53 20.15
C TRP A 313 3.57 -28.69 19.19
N ILE A 314 2.36 -29.25 19.10
CA ILE A 314 2.04 -30.32 18.15
C ILE A 314 2.28 -29.85 16.72
N TYR A 315 1.76 -28.69 16.33
CA TYR A 315 1.97 -28.17 14.97
C TYR A 315 3.44 -27.84 14.68
N ASN A 316 4.16 -27.23 15.63
CA ASN A 316 5.60 -26.98 15.47
C ASN A 316 6.40 -28.28 15.25
N VAL A 317 6.10 -29.32 16.04
CA VAL A 317 6.71 -30.65 15.85
C VAL A 317 6.36 -31.23 14.49
N LEU A 318 5.11 -31.12 14.02
CA LEU A 318 4.71 -31.60 12.70
C LEU A 318 5.41 -30.85 11.57
N PHE A 319 5.52 -29.52 11.66
CA PHE A 319 6.24 -28.70 10.68
C PHE A 319 7.71 -29.09 10.54
N LEU A 320 8.37 -29.48 11.64
CA LEU A 320 9.75 -29.98 11.63
C LEU A 320 9.86 -31.46 11.23
N ALA A 321 8.94 -32.31 11.69
CA ALA A 321 8.98 -33.74 11.48
C ALA A 321 8.68 -34.13 10.03
N ILE A 322 7.76 -33.42 9.35
CA ILE A 322 7.39 -33.74 7.95
C ILE A 322 8.61 -33.70 7.03
N PRO A 323 9.39 -32.59 6.94
CA PRO A 323 10.62 -32.57 6.13
C PRO A 323 11.62 -33.67 6.51
N ILE A 324 11.79 -33.94 7.81
CA ILE A 324 12.74 -34.96 8.31
C ILE A 324 12.31 -36.36 7.87
N VAL A 325 11.04 -36.73 8.01
CA VAL A 325 10.52 -38.03 7.57
C VAL A 325 10.63 -38.16 6.05
N LEU A 326 10.24 -37.13 5.31
CA LEU A 326 10.35 -37.11 3.85
C LEU A 326 11.81 -37.27 3.38
N ALA A 327 12.80 -36.89 4.20
CA ALA A 327 14.22 -37.10 3.92
C ALA A 327 14.61 -38.58 3.73
N PHE A 328 13.85 -39.50 4.31
CA PHE A 328 14.08 -40.94 4.21
C PHE A 328 13.12 -41.64 3.25
N VAL A 329 12.00 -40.99 2.90
CA VAL A 329 10.94 -41.58 2.06
C VAL A 329 11.08 -41.17 0.59
N LEU A 330 11.40 -39.90 0.32
CA LEU A 330 11.41 -39.36 -1.03
C LEU A 330 12.80 -39.45 -1.68
N PRO A 331 12.90 -39.66 -3.01
CA PRO A 331 14.18 -39.79 -3.72
C PRO A 331 15.12 -38.59 -3.54
N ARG A 332 14.59 -37.36 -3.52
CA ARG A 332 15.33 -36.12 -3.26
C ARG A 332 14.99 -35.52 -1.88
N GLY A 333 14.42 -36.33 -0.99
CA GLY A 333 13.93 -35.90 0.31
C GLY A 333 14.99 -35.20 1.17
N ARG A 334 16.26 -35.66 1.14
CA ARG A 334 17.35 -35.04 1.91
C ARG A 334 17.61 -33.59 1.48
N THR A 335 17.60 -33.35 0.17
CA THR A 335 17.77 -32.00 -0.40
C THR A 335 16.58 -31.11 -0.03
N VAL A 336 15.35 -31.63 -0.13
CA VAL A 336 14.13 -30.91 0.26
C VAL A 336 14.15 -30.56 1.76
N CYS A 337 14.48 -31.53 2.61
CA CYS A 337 14.58 -31.35 4.05
C CYS A 337 15.61 -30.27 4.43
N ALA A 338 16.85 -30.38 3.92
CA ALA A 338 17.88 -29.40 4.18
C ALA A 338 17.49 -27.99 3.69
N THR A 339 16.83 -27.91 2.53
CA THR A 339 16.34 -26.64 1.96
C THR A 339 15.29 -26.00 2.87
N ILE A 340 14.27 -26.77 3.29
CA ILE A 340 13.21 -26.26 4.17
C ILE A 340 13.81 -25.84 5.52
N LEU A 341 14.61 -26.69 6.17
CA LEU A 341 15.19 -26.38 7.48
C LEU A 341 16.11 -25.16 7.44
N LEU A 342 16.86 -24.94 6.37
CA LEU A 342 17.69 -23.74 6.23
C LEU A 342 16.87 -22.47 5.98
N ALA A 343 15.76 -22.56 5.23
CA ALA A 343 14.81 -21.45 5.13
C ALA A 343 14.20 -21.12 6.50
N GLU A 344 13.81 -22.14 7.28
CA GLU A 344 13.31 -21.96 8.65
C GLU A 344 14.36 -21.33 9.57
N ILE A 345 15.63 -21.72 9.47
CA ILE A 345 16.73 -21.08 10.23
C ILE A 345 16.87 -19.59 9.85
N GLY A 346 16.65 -19.24 8.58
CA GLY A 346 16.60 -17.84 8.15
C GLY A 346 15.42 -17.09 8.77
N VAL A 347 14.22 -17.69 8.75
CA VAL A 347 12.99 -17.12 9.36
C VAL A 347 13.10 -17.01 10.88
N ALA A 348 13.86 -17.90 11.52
CA ALA A 348 14.06 -17.93 12.97
C ALA A 348 14.66 -16.62 13.54
N PHE A 349 15.22 -15.74 12.70
CA PHE A 349 15.63 -14.40 13.11
C PHE A 349 14.47 -13.53 13.62
N TYR A 350 13.20 -13.86 13.35
CA TYR A 350 12.06 -13.23 14.04
C TYR A 350 12.12 -13.40 15.57
N MET A 351 12.82 -14.41 16.10
CA MET A 351 13.04 -14.55 17.54
C MET A 351 13.83 -13.38 18.14
N TYR A 352 14.51 -12.56 17.34
CA TYR A 352 15.09 -11.29 17.79
C TYR A 352 14.06 -10.38 18.47
N LEU A 353 12.83 -10.31 17.95
CA LEU A 353 11.81 -9.38 18.41
C LEU A 353 11.48 -9.51 19.91
N PRO A 354 11.15 -10.70 20.46
CA PRO A 354 10.90 -10.84 21.89
C PRO A 354 12.14 -10.54 22.74
N PHE A 355 13.35 -10.90 22.28
CA PHE A 355 14.59 -10.61 23.03
C PHE A 355 14.94 -9.12 23.05
N ALA A 356 14.71 -8.41 21.95
CA ALA A 356 14.85 -6.97 21.88
C ALA A 356 13.80 -6.28 22.76
N SER A 357 12.54 -6.70 22.65
CA SER A 357 11.41 -6.13 23.41
C SER A 357 11.56 -6.30 24.92
N GLU A 358 12.16 -7.40 25.39
CA GLU A 358 12.43 -7.65 26.81
C GLU A 358 13.41 -6.64 27.42
N GLN A 359 14.28 -6.01 26.61
CA GLN A 359 15.21 -4.96 27.06
C GLN A 359 14.54 -3.59 27.22
N ASN A 360 13.24 -3.50 26.92
CA ASN A 360 12.44 -2.28 26.92
C ASN A 360 13.10 -1.09 26.20
N PRO A 361 13.49 -1.25 24.92
CA PRO A 361 14.11 -0.19 24.13
C PRO A 361 13.13 0.99 23.91
N PRO A 362 13.61 2.22 23.68
CA PRO A 362 12.75 3.38 23.41
C PRO A 362 11.77 3.15 22.24
N MET A 363 12.21 2.39 21.22
CA MET A 363 11.36 1.92 20.13
C MET A 363 11.07 0.44 20.32
N ASN A 364 9.85 0.11 20.76
CA ASN A 364 9.43 -1.26 21.10
C ASN A 364 8.05 -1.61 20.49
N TRP A 365 7.83 -1.30 19.22
CA TRP A 365 6.51 -1.33 18.59
C TRP A 365 5.83 -2.70 18.68
N GLY A 366 4.54 -2.71 19.04
CA GLY A 366 3.74 -3.93 19.16
C GLY A 366 4.09 -4.80 20.37
N TYR A 367 5.09 -4.42 21.19
CA TYR A 367 5.47 -5.10 22.43
C TYR A 367 5.65 -6.64 22.30
N PRO A 368 6.51 -7.12 21.38
CA PRO A 368 6.57 -8.53 20.97
C PRO A 368 7.22 -9.48 21.98
N ARG A 369 7.58 -9.03 23.18
CA ARG A 369 7.87 -9.94 24.31
C ARG A 369 6.65 -10.77 24.73
N THR A 370 5.44 -10.28 24.43
CA THR A 370 4.20 -11.05 24.61
C THR A 370 3.85 -11.84 23.34
N TRP A 371 3.16 -12.97 23.47
CA TRP A 371 2.72 -13.75 22.31
C TRP A 371 1.76 -12.97 21.40
N GLU A 372 0.85 -12.18 21.98
CA GLU A 372 -0.06 -11.32 21.24
C GLU A 372 0.69 -10.27 20.44
N GLY A 373 1.64 -9.56 21.08
CA GLY A 373 2.48 -8.58 20.41
C GLY A 373 3.38 -9.17 19.33
N PHE A 374 3.95 -10.35 19.58
CA PHE A 374 4.76 -11.06 18.59
C PHE A 374 3.94 -11.42 17.35
N MET A 375 2.74 -11.95 17.54
CA MET A 375 1.82 -12.25 16.45
C MET A 375 1.38 -10.97 15.73
N HIS A 376 1.08 -9.90 16.47
CA HIS A 376 0.73 -8.60 15.90
C HIS A 376 1.82 -8.06 14.97
N ALA A 377 3.10 -8.19 15.37
CA ALA A 377 4.24 -7.84 14.53
C ALA A 377 4.33 -8.75 13.30
N VAL A 378 4.43 -10.08 13.48
CA VAL A 378 4.68 -11.01 12.38
C VAL A 378 3.53 -11.05 11.36
N THR A 379 2.28 -11.01 11.81
CA THR A 379 1.12 -11.05 10.91
C THR A 379 0.70 -9.68 10.41
N ARG A 380 1.45 -8.62 10.71
CA ARG A 380 1.12 -7.26 10.29
C ARG A 380 -0.28 -6.82 10.76
N GLY A 381 -0.60 -7.12 12.03
CA GLY A 381 -1.95 -6.97 12.59
C GLY A 381 -2.49 -5.53 12.63
N GLN A 382 -1.63 -4.52 12.49
CA GLN A 382 -2.02 -3.10 12.38
C GLN A 382 -2.57 -2.70 11.01
N TYR A 383 -2.30 -3.48 9.96
CA TYR A 383 -2.74 -3.17 8.61
C TYR A 383 -4.10 -3.80 8.33
N GLU A 384 -4.86 -3.17 7.44
CA GLU A 384 -6.13 -3.74 6.98
C GLU A 384 -5.91 -5.14 6.37
N ALA A 385 -6.93 -5.99 6.54
CA ALA A 385 -6.93 -7.29 5.89
C ALA A 385 -6.74 -7.11 4.38
N ILE A 386 -5.88 -7.93 3.78
CA ILE A 386 -5.63 -7.88 2.35
C ILE A 386 -6.93 -8.19 1.62
N VAL A 387 -7.48 -7.19 0.93
CA VAL A 387 -8.60 -7.33 0.00
C VAL A 387 -8.04 -7.19 -1.41
N PRO A 388 -7.85 -8.32 -2.12
CA PRO A 388 -7.32 -8.26 -3.47
C PRO A 388 -8.19 -7.42 -4.39
N THR A 389 -7.57 -6.70 -5.33
CA THR A 389 -8.31 -6.02 -6.39
C THR A 389 -9.07 -7.04 -7.23
N ASP A 390 -10.31 -6.72 -7.57
CA ASP A 390 -10.99 -7.39 -8.67
C ASP A 390 -10.26 -7.08 -9.98
N ILE A 391 -9.56 -8.07 -10.52
CA ILE A 391 -8.69 -7.93 -11.70
C ILE A 391 -9.46 -7.64 -13.00
N PHE A 392 -10.79 -7.65 -12.95
CA PHE A 392 -11.64 -7.34 -14.09
C PHE A 392 -12.43 -6.04 -13.90
N SER A 393 -12.19 -5.34 -12.80
CA SER A 393 -12.70 -3.99 -12.59
C SER A 393 -11.99 -2.97 -13.47
N GLU A 394 -12.68 -1.87 -13.80
CA GLU A 394 -12.04 -0.71 -14.43
C GLU A 394 -10.86 -0.20 -13.58
N LYS A 395 -11.00 -0.27 -12.25
CA LYS A 395 -9.94 0.06 -11.28
C LYS A 395 -8.66 -0.75 -11.56
N PHE A 396 -8.75 -2.06 -11.82
CA PHE A 396 -7.56 -2.86 -12.12
C PHE A 396 -6.89 -2.45 -13.42
N ILE A 397 -7.65 -2.14 -14.47
CA ILE A 397 -7.10 -1.66 -15.74
C ILE A 397 -6.37 -0.33 -15.52
N GLN A 398 -6.96 0.57 -14.72
CA GLN A 398 -6.32 1.83 -14.34
C GLN A 398 -5.07 1.63 -13.48
N GLN A 399 -5.09 0.69 -12.52
CA GLN A 399 -3.93 0.30 -11.71
C GLN A 399 -2.80 -0.30 -12.53
N LEU A 400 -3.11 -1.21 -13.45
CA LEU A 400 -2.12 -1.79 -14.36
C LEU A 400 -1.55 -0.70 -15.29
N GLY A 401 -2.40 0.21 -15.78
CA GLY A 401 -1.97 1.37 -16.55
C GLY A 401 -1.05 2.30 -15.75
N ALA A 402 -1.39 2.58 -14.48
CA ALA A 402 -0.57 3.39 -13.58
C ALA A 402 0.77 2.72 -13.27
N TYR A 403 0.79 1.41 -13.01
CA TYR A 403 2.02 0.64 -12.83
C TYR A 403 2.91 0.67 -14.08
N LEU A 404 2.34 0.45 -15.28
CA LEU A 404 3.10 0.51 -16.53
C LEU A 404 3.61 1.94 -16.81
N SER A 405 2.85 2.96 -16.44
CA SER A 405 3.27 4.36 -16.50
C SER A 405 4.42 4.64 -15.53
N ASP A 406 4.36 4.11 -14.31
CA ASP A 406 5.46 4.23 -13.33
C ASP A 406 6.71 3.49 -13.81
N LEU A 407 6.58 2.25 -14.30
CA LEU A 407 7.69 1.48 -14.88
C LEU A 407 8.35 2.21 -16.05
N ARG A 408 7.56 2.87 -16.91
CA ARG A 408 8.06 3.77 -17.95
C ARG A 408 8.81 4.96 -17.34
N GLY A 409 8.29 5.56 -16.28
CA GLY A 409 8.96 6.63 -15.53
C GLY A 409 10.30 6.19 -14.94
N GLN A 410 10.45 4.92 -14.57
CA GLN A 410 11.70 4.43 -13.98
C GLN A 410 12.87 4.37 -14.96
N PHE A 411 12.61 4.08 -16.24
CA PHE A 411 13.66 3.83 -17.22
C PHE A 411 13.63 4.77 -18.42
N SER A 412 12.63 5.65 -18.58
CA SER A 412 12.32 6.41 -19.80
C SER A 412 11.85 5.54 -20.97
N LEU A 413 11.01 6.10 -21.86
CA LEU A 413 10.39 5.32 -22.95
C LEU A 413 11.40 4.70 -23.95
N PRO A 414 12.41 5.43 -24.47
CA PRO A 414 13.36 4.87 -25.43
C PRO A 414 14.15 3.68 -24.88
N VAL A 415 14.53 3.77 -23.60
CA VAL A 415 15.30 2.72 -22.93
C VAL A 415 14.40 1.56 -22.56
N ALA A 416 13.20 1.82 -22.01
CA ALA A 416 12.27 0.78 -21.57
C ALA A 416 12.00 -0.25 -22.67
N VAL A 417 11.81 0.20 -23.92
CA VAL A 417 11.52 -0.71 -25.05
C VAL A 417 12.62 -1.75 -25.29
N LEU A 418 13.88 -1.47 -24.93
CA LEU A 418 14.99 -2.44 -25.02
C LEU A 418 14.74 -3.69 -24.16
N GLY A 419 14.00 -3.57 -23.06
CA GLY A 419 13.68 -4.67 -22.15
C GLY A 419 12.84 -5.76 -22.79
N PHE A 420 12.17 -5.46 -23.91
CA PHE A 420 11.37 -6.44 -24.65
C PHE A 420 12.16 -7.20 -25.73
N LEU A 421 13.31 -6.67 -26.17
CA LEU A 421 14.12 -7.27 -27.24
C LEU A 421 14.60 -8.71 -26.96
N PRO A 422 14.96 -9.12 -25.72
CA PRO A 422 15.34 -10.50 -25.45
C PRO A 422 14.26 -11.52 -25.85
N PHE A 423 13.00 -11.11 -25.85
CA PHE A 423 11.86 -11.95 -26.24
C PHE A 423 11.62 -11.95 -27.74
N CYS A 424 12.30 -11.12 -28.52
CA CYS A 424 12.22 -11.08 -29.99
C CYS A 424 13.25 -11.99 -30.68
N ALA A 425 14.04 -12.75 -29.92
CA ALA A 425 15.05 -13.68 -30.40
C ALA A 425 14.41 -15.00 -30.92
N TRP A 426 13.41 -14.90 -31.78
CA TRP A 426 12.74 -16.02 -32.45
C TRP A 426 12.66 -15.80 -33.96
N GLY A 427 12.39 -16.87 -34.70
CA GLY A 427 12.34 -16.83 -36.15
C GLY A 427 11.58 -17.98 -36.78
N LEU A 428 11.53 -17.96 -38.10
CA LEU A 428 10.89 -19.01 -38.92
C LEU A 428 11.97 -19.83 -39.64
N ARG A 429 11.79 -21.14 -39.68
CA ARG A 429 12.53 -22.03 -40.59
C ARG A 429 11.70 -22.26 -41.85
N LEU A 430 12.23 -21.79 -42.98
CA LEU A 430 11.61 -21.91 -44.30
C LEU A 430 12.63 -22.55 -45.25
N GLY A 431 12.32 -23.74 -45.78
CA GLY A 431 13.19 -24.43 -46.74
C GLY A 431 14.60 -24.72 -46.22
N GLY A 432 14.75 -24.99 -44.91
CA GLY A 432 16.04 -25.24 -44.26
C GLY A 432 16.84 -23.99 -43.91
N GLN A 433 16.40 -22.79 -44.33
CA GLN A 433 17.02 -21.52 -43.94
C GLN A 433 16.23 -20.84 -42.82
N ARG A 434 16.95 -20.34 -41.83
CA ARG A 434 16.37 -19.62 -40.69
C ARG A 434 16.33 -18.12 -40.95
N ARG A 435 15.19 -17.48 -40.68
CA ARG A 435 15.03 -16.02 -40.69
C ARG A 435 14.64 -15.51 -39.31
N SER A 436 15.48 -14.67 -38.71
CA SER A 436 15.26 -14.03 -37.43
C SER A 436 14.32 -12.84 -37.55
N VAL A 437 13.43 -12.65 -36.57
CA VAL A 437 12.61 -11.44 -36.45
C VAL A 437 13.39 -10.31 -35.76
N PHE A 438 14.42 -10.65 -34.96
CA PHE A 438 15.17 -9.71 -34.13
C PHE A 438 15.70 -8.47 -34.88
N PRO A 439 16.33 -8.57 -36.08
CA PRO A 439 16.86 -7.40 -36.79
C PRO A 439 15.78 -6.39 -37.18
N VAL A 440 14.59 -6.87 -37.56
CA VAL A 440 13.45 -6.02 -37.93
C VAL A 440 12.95 -5.28 -36.69
N THR A 441 12.79 -6.00 -35.58
CA THR A 441 12.37 -5.38 -34.31
C THR A 441 13.40 -4.37 -33.82
N LEU A 442 14.69 -4.68 -33.89
CA LEU A 442 15.77 -3.74 -33.55
C LEU A 442 15.70 -2.48 -34.41
N GLY A 443 15.45 -2.61 -35.72
CA GLY A 443 15.23 -1.48 -36.62
C GLY A 443 14.05 -0.60 -36.19
N LEU A 444 12.93 -1.20 -35.77
CA LEU A 444 11.78 -0.48 -35.23
C LEU A 444 12.12 0.25 -33.92
N VAL A 445 12.89 -0.38 -33.03
CA VAL A 445 13.31 0.24 -31.76
C VAL A 445 14.22 1.44 -32.01
N LEU A 446 15.21 1.29 -32.90
CA LEU A 446 16.13 2.37 -33.26
C LEU A 446 15.36 3.53 -33.92
N ALA A 447 14.45 3.24 -34.86
CA ALA A 447 13.63 4.26 -35.50
C ALA A 447 12.70 4.98 -34.49
N SER A 448 12.08 4.23 -33.57
CA SER A 448 11.26 4.79 -32.49
C SER A 448 12.10 5.70 -31.58
N SER A 449 13.31 5.27 -31.22
CA SER A 449 14.24 6.03 -30.39
C SER A 449 14.66 7.34 -31.07
N VAL A 450 14.99 7.31 -32.36
CA VAL A 450 15.32 8.51 -33.15
C VAL A 450 14.14 9.49 -33.16
N MET A 451 12.91 9.00 -33.34
CA MET A 451 11.73 9.86 -33.33
C MET A 451 11.44 10.48 -31.96
N ILE A 452 11.66 9.75 -30.87
CA ILE A 452 11.51 10.31 -29.51
C ILE A 452 12.57 11.39 -29.27
N VAL A 453 13.81 11.17 -29.69
CA VAL A 453 14.87 12.19 -29.60
C VAL A 453 14.52 13.41 -30.45
N LEU A 454 14.02 13.22 -31.68
CA LEU A 454 13.56 14.31 -32.53
C LEU A 454 12.40 15.08 -31.91
N GLU A 455 11.39 14.39 -31.36
CA GLU A 455 10.29 15.03 -30.63
C GLU A 455 10.83 15.90 -29.50
N THR A 456 11.75 15.36 -28.69
CA THR A 456 12.36 16.06 -27.56
C THR A 456 13.13 17.32 -28.01
N LEU A 457 13.85 17.24 -29.14
CA LEU A 457 14.64 18.36 -29.66
C LEU A 457 13.83 19.42 -30.41
N THR A 458 12.71 19.04 -31.02
CA THR A 458 11.94 19.90 -31.94
C THR A 458 10.58 20.33 -31.40
N GLY A 459 10.06 19.65 -30.37
CA GLY A 459 8.70 19.86 -29.84
C GLY A 459 7.58 19.36 -30.77
N TRP A 460 7.88 18.55 -31.79
CA TRP A 460 6.90 18.11 -32.79
C TRP A 460 5.99 16.97 -32.27
N GLY A 461 4.88 17.33 -31.63
CA GLY A 461 3.93 16.35 -31.05
C GLY A 461 3.26 15.36 -32.01
N TRP A 462 3.40 15.48 -33.34
CA TRP A 462 2.94 14.45 -34.27
C TRP A 462 3.87 13.21 -34.29
N LEU A 463 5.15 13.39 -33.95
CA LEU A 463 6.11 12.30 -33.82
C LEU A 463 5.69 11.33 -32.71
N GLU A 464 5.05 11.85 -31.65
CA GLU A 464 4.48 11.04 -30.57
C GLU A 464 3.56 9.94 -31.06
N ARG A 465 2.60 10.30 -31.92
CA ARG A 465 1.67 9.32 -32.47
C ARG A 465 2.40 8.29 -33.33
N LEU A 466 3.40 8.71 -34.09
CA LEU A 466 4.14 7.85 -35.00
C LEU A 466 5.00 6.82 -34.25
N TYR A 467 5.79 7.23 -33.26
CA TYR A 467 6.59 6.26 -32.50
C TYR A 467 5.72 5.37 -31.61
N ARG A 468 4.58 5.85 -31.08
CA ARG A 468 3.62 4.99 -30.36
C ARG A 468 3.08 3.88 -31.27
N LEU A 469 2.77 4.21 -32.53
CA LEU A 469 2.37 3.22 -33.55
C LEU A 469 3.50 2.24 -33.90
N MET A 470 4.76 2.62 -33.78
CA MET A 470 5.91 1.72 -34.02
C MET A 470 6.26 0.83 -32.81
N ILE A 471 6.00 1.30 -31.59
CA ILE A 471 6.18 0.51 -30.36
C ILE A 471 5.16 -0.63 -30.28
N ALA A 472 3.92 -0.43 -30.72
CA ALA A 472 2.89 -1.47 -30.66
C ALA A 472 3.31 -2.79 -31.37
N PRO A 473 3.81 -2.79 -32.62
CA PRO A 473 4.41 -3.97 -33.25
C PRO A 473 5.55 -4.61 -32.46
N ILE A 474 6.41 -3.82 -31.81
CA ILE A 474 7.51 -4.34 -30.98
C ILE A 474 6.96 -5.17 -29.82
N LEU A 475 5.98 -4.63 -29.11
CA LEU A 475 5.32 -5.31 -27.99
C LEU A 475 4.59 -6.57 -28.45
N LEU A 476 3.91 -6.53 -29.61
CA LEU A 476 3.24 -7.71 -30.18
C LEU A 476 4.24 -8.81 -30.57
N VAL A 477 5.37 -8.45 -31.18
CA VAL A 477 6.43 -9.40 -31.54
C VAL A 477 7.10 -10.00 -30.31
N ALA A 478 7.34 -9.20 -29.28
CA ALA A 478 7.87 -9.67 -28.00
C ALA A 478 6.88 -10.61 -27.29
N GLY A 479 5.59 -10.25 -27.27
CA GLY A 479 4.51 -11.09 -26.72
C GLY A 479 4.40 -12.43 -27.45
N TRP A 480 4.42 -12.42 -28.78
CA TRP A 480 4.43 -13.64 -29.59
C TRP A 480 5.69 -14.49 -29.34
N GLY A 481 6.83 -13.84 -29.14
CA GLY A 481 8.08 -14.51 -28.79
C GLY A 481 8.04 -15.18 -27.43
N PHE A 482 7.46 -14.53 -26.42
CA PHE A 482 7.20 -15.16 -25.12
C PHE A 482 6.25 -16.37 -25.25
N LEU A 483 5.19 -16.27 -26.03
CA LEU A 483 4.26 -17.39 -26.27
C LEU A 483 4.96 -18.54 -27.01
N THR A 484 5.84 -18.22 -27.95
CA THR A 484 6.67 -19.22 -28.65
C THR A 484 7.63 -19.90 -27.69
N LEU A 485 8.28 -19.14 -26.80
CA LEU A 485 9.15 -19.67 -25.73
C LEU A 485 8.38 -20.66 -24.84
N LEU A 486 7.19 -20.28 -24.40
CA LEU A 486 6.32 -21.13 -23.58
C LEU A 486 5.87 -22.39 -24.34
N ALA A 487 5.46 -22.26 -25.61
CA ALA A 487 5.02 -23.38 -26.43
C ALA A 487 6.14 -24.40 -26.70
N LEU A 488 7.36 -23.93 -26.99
CA LEU A 488 8.53 -24.78 -27.18
C LEU A 488 8.91 -25.50 -25.88
N TYR A 489 8.83 -24.81 -24.75
CA TYR A 489 9.00 -25.41 -23.44
C TYR A 489 7.97 -26.50 -23.16
N LEU A 490 6.68 -26.23 -23.36
CA LEU A 490 5.61 -27.21 -23.17
C LEU A 490 5.77 -28.42 -24.09
N LYS A 491 6.14 -28.21 -25.36
CA LYS A 491 6.46 -29.28 -26.31
C LYS A 491 7.58 -30.17 -25.79
N LYS A 492 8.66 -29.57 -25.27
CA LYS A 492 9.77 -30.30 -24.66
C LYS A 492 9.31 -31.08 -23.42
N GLN A 493 8.57 -30.46 -22.51
CA GLN A 493 8.08 -31.14 -21.31
C GLN A 493 7.20 -32.34 -21.64
N VAL A 494 6.27 -32.20 -22.60
CA VAL A 494 5.43 -33.32 -23.06
C VAL A 494 6.27 -34.47 -23.64
N ALA A 495 7.38 -34.16 -24.32
CA ALA A 495 8.31 -35.18 -24.80
C ALA A 495 9.07 -35.86 -23.64
N ASP A 496 9.59 -35.06 -22.71
CA ASP A 496 10.33 -35.51 -21.53
C ASP A 496 9.45 -36.30 -20.55
N MET A 497 8.12 -36.06 -20.53
CA MET A 497 7.16 -36.77 -19.69
C MET A 497 7.15 -38.29 -19.87
N ARG A 498 7.56 -38.80 -21.04
CA ARG A 498 7.68 -40.25 -21.26
C ARG A 498 8.76 -40.91 -20.39
N GLY A 499 9.72 -40.13 -19.90
CA GLY A 499 10.79 -40.57 -19.01
C GLY A 499 10.56 -40.27 -17.52
N TYR A 500 9.51 -39.53 -17.17
CA TYR A 500 9.21 -39.19 -15.77
C TYR A 500 8.43 -40.30 -15.07
N THR A 501 8.61 -40.42 -13.75
CA THR A 501 7.78 -41.30 -12.94
C THR A 501 6.33 -40.82 -12.95
N LEU A 502 5.38 -41.74 -12.70
CA LEU A 502 3.96 -41.40 -12.62
C LEU A 502 3.70 -40.28 -11.59
N SER A 503 4.38 -40.32 -10.45
CA SER A 503 4.24 -39.29 -9.41
C SER A 503 4.73 -37.91 -9.86
N THR A 504 5.83 -37.84 -10.61
CA THR A 504 6.35 -36.57 -11.18
C THR A 504 5.36 -36.03 -12.22
N THR A 505 4.86 -36.88 -13.10
CA THR A 505 3.85 -36.50 -14.10
C THR A 505 2.57 -35.97 -13.45
N ILE A 506 2.04 -36.65 -12.43
CA ILE A 506 0.86 -36.19 -11.69
C ILE A 506 1.11 -34.83 -11.02
N MET A 507 2.27 -34.62 -10.38
CA MET A 507 2.56 -33.35 -9.73
C MET A 507 2.72 -32.18 -10.72
N ILE A 508 3.36 -32.41 -11.87
CA ILE A 508 3.48 -31.38 -12.91
C ILE A 508 2.10 -31.02 -13.46
N TRP A 509 1.28 -32.00 -13.82
CA TRP A 509 -0.09 -31.73 -14.29
C TRP A 509 -0.97 -31.12 -13.23
N GLY A 510 -0.84 -31.56 -11.97
CA GLY A 510 -1.54 -30.97 -10.83
C GLY A 510 -1.16 -29.50 -10.64
N PHE A 511 0.14 -29.17 -10.67
CA PHE A 511 0.62 -27.79 -10.61
C PHE A 511 0.10 -26.96 -11.78
N LEU A 512 0.23 -27.46 -13.02
CA LEU A 512 -0.29 -26.76 -14.20
C LEU A 512 -1.82 -26.61 -14.17
N ALA A 513 -2.54 -27.60 -13.66
CA ALA A 513 -3.99 -27.55 -13.48
C ALA A 513 -4.39 -26.55 -12.39
N VAL A 514 -3.65 -26.47 -11.28
CA VAL A 514 -3.88 -25.45 -10.23
C VAL A 514 -3.61 -24.05 -10.79
N VAL A 515 -2.55 -23.87 -11.56
CA VAL A 515 -2.28 -22.59 -12.24
C VAL A 515 -3.42 -22.27 -13.23
N ALA A 516 -3.85 -23.23 -14.04
CA ALA A 516 -4.92 -23.05 -15.01
C ALA A 516 -6.29 -22.82 -14.35
N ILE A 517 -6.61 -23.54 -13.27
CA ILE A 517 -7.83 -23.34 -12.47
C ILE A 517 -7.74 -22.00 -11.75
N GLY A 518 -6.58 -21.59 -11.25
CA GLY A 518 -6.38 -20.26 -10.70
C GLY A 518 -6.74 -19.18 -11.72
N VAL A 519 -6.27 -19.33 -12.96
CA VAL A 519 -6.62 -18.45 -14.09
C VAL A 519 -8.12 -18.52 -14.44
N LEU A 520 -8.71 -19.72 -14.52
CA LEU A 520 -10.12 -19.92 -14.88
C LEU A 520 -11.13 -19.59 -13.77
N PHE A 521 -10.77 -19.76 -12.51
CA PHE A 521 -11.57 -19.40 -11.34
C PHE A 521 -11.64 -17.89 -11.20
N VAL A 522 -10.49 -17.26 -11.43
CA VAL A 522 -10.40 -15.83 -11.69
C VAL A 522 -11.38 -15.44 -12.80
N ASP A 523 -11.42 -16.14 -13.96
CA ASP A 523 -12.36 -15.89 -15.08
C ASP A 523 -13.87 -16.07 -14.75
N VAL A 524 -14.27 -17.06 -13.95
CA VAL A 524 -15.70 -17.31 -13.62
C VAL A 524 -16.24 -16.29 -12.61
N MET A 525 -15.40 -15.85 -11.67
CA MET A 525 -15.76 -14.79 -10.72
C MET A 525 -15.76 -13.41 -11.39
N SER A 526 -14.94 -13.18 -12.43
CA SER A 526 -14.97 -11.97 -13.29
C SER A 526 -16.33 -11.70 -13.87
N LEU A 527 -16.98 -12.76 -14.39
CA LEU A 527 -18.27 -12.64 -15.02
C LEU A 527 -19.27 -12.10 -13.99
N ARG A 528 -19.35 -12.69 -12.80
CA ARG A 528 -20.30 -12.25 -11.77
C ARG A 528 -20.06 -10.81 -11.29
N ALA A 529 -18.81 -10.39 -11.13
CA ALA A 529 -18.47 -9.07 -10.59
C ALA A 529 -18.64 -7.93 -11.62
N VAL A 530 -18.22 -8.14 -12.87
CA VAL A 530 -18.32 -7.14 -13.96
C VAL A 530 -19.78 -6.80 -14.29
N PHE A 531 -20.70 -7.77 -14.30
CA PHE A 531 -22.11 -7.48 -14.59
C PHE A 531 -22.80 -6.70 -13.47
N HIS A 532 -22.41 -6.93 -12.21
CA HIS A 532 -22.98 -6.22 -11.06
C HIS A 532 -22.49 -4.76 -10.99
N SER A 533 -21.24 -4.47 -11.36
CA SER A 533 -20.66 -3.11 -11.33
C SER A 533 -21.18 -2.18 -12.44
N PHE A 534 -21.69 -2.73 -13.55
CA PHE A 534 -22.32 -1.95 -14.64
C PHE A 534 -23.85 -1.87 -14.52
N GLY A 535 -24.44 -2.30 -13.40
CA GLY A 535 -25.90 -2.25 -13.16
C GLY A 535 -26.72 -3.20 -14.03
N VAL A 536 -26.10 -4.26 -14.55
CA VAL A 536 -26.72 -5.21 -15.49
C VAL A 536 -27.43 -6.31 -14.71
N LYS A 537 -28.73 -6.51 -15.00
CA LYS A 537 -29.54 -7.64 -14.47
C LYS A 537 -29.09 -8.99 -15.07
N GLU A 538 -29.53 -10.08 -14.45
CA GLU A 538 -29.08 -11.46 -14.68
C GLU A 538 -28.91 -11.91 -16.15
N ILE A 539 -28.06 -12.94 -16.33
CA ILE A 539 -27.54 -13.52 -17.58
C ILE A 539 -28.64 -13.99 -18.59
N SER A 540 -29.91 -13.97 -18.23
CA SER A 540 -31.04 -14.45 -19.03
C SER A 540 -31.59 -13.45 -20.07
N GLU A 541 -31.14 -12.18 -20.09
CA GLU A 541 -31.68 -11.17 -21.03
C GLU A 541 -30.84 -10.96 -22.31
N PRO A 542 -31.47 -10.76 -23.50
CA PRO A 542 -30.75 -10.60 -24.78
C PRO A 542 -30.19 -9.18 -24.98
N GLY A 543 -28.89 -9.04 -25.31
CA GLY A 543 -28.22 -7.75 -25.64
C GLY A 543 -26.90 -7.45 -24.90
N TYR A 544 -26.64 -8.24 -23.85
CA TYR A 544 -25.52 -8.37 -22.90
C TYR A 544 -24.15 -7.62 -22.97
N LEU A 545 -23.58 -7.16 -24.09
CA LEU A 545 -22.23 -6.51 -24.09
C LEU A 545 -22.02 -5.55 -25.28
N SER A 546 -21.23 -4.48 -25.10
CA SER A 546 -20.71 -3.67 -26.21
C SER A 546 -19.68 -4.49 -27.03
N GLY A 547 -19.65 -4.29 -28.36
CA GLY A 547 -18.85 -5.11 -29.27
C GLY A 547 -17.34 -5.09 -28.99
N VAL A 548 -16.81 -3.98 -28.46
CA VAL A 548 -15.38 -3.81 -28.18
C VAL A 548 -14.94 -4.55 -26.91
N GLY A 549 -15.78 -4.56 -25.86
CA GLY A 549 -15.52 -5.31 -24.62
C GLY A 549 -15.49 -6.82 -24.84
N ARG A 550 -16.39 -7.35 -25.69
CA ARG A 550 -16.37 -8.77 -26.12
C ARG A 550 -15.06 -9.15 -26.80
N LEU A 551 -14.57 -8.29 -27.71
CA LEU A 551 -13.36 -8.56 -28.49
C LEU A 551 -12.09 -8.53 -27.62
N PHE A 552 -11.98 -7.58 -26.69
CA PHE A 552 -10.87 -7.53 -25.74
C PHE A 552 -10.88 -8.74 -24.78
N TYR A 553 -12.05 -9.10 -24.24
CA TYR A 553 -12.27 -10.30 -23.41
C TYR A 553 -11.86 -11.60 -24.12
N LEU A 554 -12.36 -11.83 -25.33
CA LEU A 554 -11.97 -12.99 -26.15
C LEU A 554 -10.46 -13.00 -26.44
N GLY A 555 -9.87 -11.84 -26.70
CA GLY A 555 -8.43 -11.70 -26.95
C GLY A 555 -7.57 -12.03 -25.72
N LEU A 556 -8.00 -11.70 -24.51
CA LEU A 556 -7.19 -11.87 -23.29
C LEU A 556 -7.33 -13.27 -22.68
N VAL A 557 -8.52 -13.86 -22.73
CA VAL A 557 -8.82 -15.19 -22.18
C VAL A 557 -8.53 -16.31 -23.18
N VAL A 558 -8.99 -16.17 -24.42
CA VAL A 558 -8.80 -17.19 -25.46
C VAL A 558 -7.49 -16.97 -26.21
N GLY A 559 -7.01 -15.73 -26.31
CA GLY A 559 -5.80 -15.40 -27.07
C GLY A 559 -4.54 -16.14 -26.63
N PRO A 560 -4.14 -16.18 -25.35
CA PRO A 560 -2.93 -16.89 -24.94
C PRO A 560 -3.01 -18.41 -25.16
N PRO A 561 -4.08 -19.13 -24.75
CA PRO A 561 -4.24 -20.56 -25.07
C PRO A 561 -4.31 -20.83 -26.57
N LEU A 562 -5.04 -20.00 -27.32
CA LEU A 562 -5.15 -20.10 -28.78
C LEU A 562 -3.80 -19.83 -29.44
N ALA A 563 -3.04 -18.83 -28.99
CA ALA A 563 -1.74 -18.50 -29.54
C ALA A 563 -0.69 -19.56 -29.20
N VAL A 564 -0.74 -20.18 -28.01
CA VAL A 564 0.06 -21.36 -27.69
C VAL A 564 -0.35 -22.54 -28.58
N ALA A 565 -1.64 -22.77 -28.80
CA ALA A 565 -2.14 -23.82 -29.69
C ALA A 565 -1.74 -23.57 -31.15
N VAL A 566 -1.79 -22.32 -31.62
CA VAL A 566 -1.34 -21.90 -32.96
C VAL A 566 0.17 -22.05 -33.09
N ALA A 567 0.96 -21.60 -32.11
CA ALA A 567 2.41 -21.81 -32.10
C ALA A 567 2.76 -23.31 -32.10
N TRP A 568 1.99 -24.12 -31.39
CA TRP A 568 2.14 -25.57 -31.36
C TRP A 568 1.75 -26.24 -32.69
N ALA A 569 0.67 -25.77 -33.34
CA ALA A 569 0.23 -26.24 -34.66
C ALA A 569 1.20 -25.85 -35.78
N LEU A 570 1.71 -24.62 -35.76
CA LEU A 570 2.75 -24.13 -36.68
C LEU A 570 4.01 -25.00 -36.59
N ASN A 571 4.40 -25.40 -35.38
CA ASN A 571 5.50 -26.35 -35.14
C ASN A 571 5.26 -27.79 -35.63
N ARG A 572 4.10 -28.10 -36.20
CA ARG A 572 3.79 -29.35 -36.93
C ARG A 572 3.66 -29.14 -38.45
N SER A 573 3.82 -27.91 -38.92
CA SER A 573 3.72 -27.50 -40.32
C SER A 573 5.12 -27.27 -40.93
N PRO A 574 5.25 -27.09 -42.25
CA PRO A 574 6.53 -26.70 -42.87
C PRO A 574 7.02 -25.29 -42.48
N LEU A 575 6.21 -24.52 -41.72
CA LEU A 575 6.58 -23.26 -41.07
C LEU A 575 6.92 -23.53 -39.60
N GLU A 576 8.12 -24.04 -39.32
CA GLU A 576 8.56 -24.33 -37.94
C GLU A 576 9.01 -23.04 -37.23
N LEU A 577 8.44 -22.76 -36.06
CA LEU A 577 8.86 -21.68 -35.16
C LEU A 577 10.08 -22.14 -34.35
N ASP A 578 11.13 -21.32 -34.33
CA ASP A 578 12.38 -21.64 -33.68
C ASP A 578 12.86 -20.47 -32.81
N PHE A 579 13.28 -20.74 -31.57
CA PHE A 579 13.84 -19.74 -30.68
C PHE A 579 15.37 -19.74 -30.79
N GLU A 580 16.02 -18.57 -30.80
CA GLU A 580 17.47 -18.47 -31.07
C GLU A 580 18.33 -18.97 -29.92
N LEU A 581 17.76 -18.97 -28.72
CA LEU A 581 18.46 -19.29 -27.49
C LEU A 581 18.54 -20.80 -27.24
N GLY A 582 19.62 -21.19 -26.59
CA GLY A 582 19.77 -22.53 -26.02
C GLY A 582 18.74 -22.80 -24.91
N VAL A 583 18.49 -24.08 -24.64
CA VAL A 583 17.46 -24.52 -23.67
C VAL A 583 17.68 -23.94 -22.27
N SER A 584 18.91 -23.86 -21.77
CA SER A 584 19.18 -23.34 -20.42
C SER A 584 18.81 -21.85 -20.30
N GLN A 585 18.99 -21.10 -21.37
CA GLN A 585 18.77 -19.66 -21.48
C GLN A 585 17.27 -19.39 -21.63
N GLN A 586 16.57 -20.25 -22.37
CA GLN A 586 15.11 -20.26 -22.40
C GLN A 586 14.53 -20.47 -21.01
N ARG A 587 15.06 -21.43 -20.23
CA ARG A 587 14.63 -21.69 -18.84
C ARG A 587 14.87 -20.48 -17.93
N TRP A 588 16.04 -19.85 -18.04
CA TRP A 588 16.37 -18.67 -17.26
C TRP A 588 15.48 -17.46 -17.61
N LEU A 589 15.25 -17.19 -18.90
CA LEU A 589 14.32 -16.14 -19.32
C LEU A 589 12.90 -16.41 -18.82
N LEU A 590 12.40 -17.64 -18.96
CA LEU A 590 11.08 -18.00 -18.45
C LEU A 590 10.98 -17.80 -16.93
N THR A 591 12.02 -18.21 -16.17
CA THR A 591 12.11 -17.96 -14.72
C THR A 591 12.03 -16.46 -14.41
N SER A 592 12.77 -15.63 -15.15
CA SER A 592 12.77 -14.18 -14.96
C SER A 592 11.42 -13.52 -15.29
N VAL A 593 10.68 -14.03 -16.30
CA VAL A 593 9.34 -13.54 -16.64
C VAL A 593 8.33 -13.92 -15.56
N VAL A 594 8.36 -15.15 -15.08
CA VAL A 594 7.50 -15.56 -13.96
C VAL A 594 7.83 -14.72 -12.71
N GLY A 595 9.11 -14.49 -12.44
CA GLY A 595 9.55 -13.59 -11.36
C GLY A 595 9.00 -12.19 -11.52
N PHE A 596 9.20 -11.55 -12.67
CA PHE A 596 8.66 -10.22 -12.96
C PHE A 596 7.16 -10.17 -12.78
N ILE A 597 6.38 -11.09 -13.38
CA ILE A 597 4.91 -11.12 -13.26
C ILE A 597 4.48 -11.28 -11.80
N SER A 598 5.19 -12.10 -11.03
CA SER A 598 4.85 -12.35 -9.62
C SER A 598 5.07 -11.12 -8.74
N VAL A 599 6.22 -10.45 -8.88
CA VAL A 599 6.53 -9.24 -8.10
C VAL A 599 5.97 -7.94 -8.70
N SER A 600 5.19 -8.03 -9.80
CA SER A 600 4.48 -6.90 -10.41
C SER A 600 2.97 -7.12 -10.44
N VAL A 601 2.46 -7.86 -11.42
CA VAL A 601 1.03 -8.04 -11.66
C VAL A 601 0.37 -8.78 -10.50
N ILE A 602 0.93 -9.92 -10.06
CA ILE A 602 0.34 -10.67 -8.93
C ILE A 602 0.42 -9.82 -7.67
N PHE A 603 1.55 -9.19 -7.41
CA PHE A 603 1.71 -8.30 -6.26
C PHE A 603 0.70 -7.14 -6.27
N LEU A 604 0.47 -6.49 -7.42
CA LEU A 604 -0.51 -5.41 -7.59
C LEU A 604 -1.94 -5.86 -7.21
N ILE A 605 -2.31 -7.09 -7.57
CA ILE A 605 -3.61 -7.67 -7.22
C ILE A 605 -3.77 -7.73 -5.70
N PHE A 606 -2.75 -8.20 -4.97
CA PHE A 606 -2.80 -8.28 -3.51
C PHE A 606 -2.65 -6.91 -2.84
N GLN A 607 -1.90 -5.98 -3.44
CA GLN A 607 -1.68 -4.65 -2.87
C GLN A 607 -2.91 -3.75 -2.98
N ASN A 608 -3.69 -3.87 -4.07
CA ASN A 608 -4.91 -3.09 -4.32
C ASN A 608 -4.78 -1.57 -4.08
N PRO A 609 -3.75 -0.90 -4.64
CA PRO A 609 -3.46 0.49 -4.30
C PRO A 609 -4.55 1.46 -4.81
N SER A 610 -4.76 2.53 -4.07
CA SER A 610 -5.46 3.72 -4.57
C SER A 610 -4.60 4.46 -5.59
N LEU A 611 -5.25 5.20 -6.50
CA LEU A 611 -4.61 5.79 -7.68
C LEU A 611 -4.28 7.28 -7.55
N ASP A 612 -4.63 7.89 -6.43
CA ASP A 612 -4.20 9.25 -6.13
C ASP A 612 -2.69 9.32 -5.93
N ILE A 613 -2.13 10.50 -6.17
CA ILE A 613 -0.67 10.72 -6.17
C ILE A 613 -0.05 10.35 -4.81
N GLN A 614 -0.75 10.62 -3.70
CA GLN A 614 -0.23 10.35 -2.35
C GLN A 614 -0.07 8.86 -2.09
N ASN A 615 -1.10 8.06 -2.40
CA ASN A 615 -1.05 6.63 -2.18
C ASN A 615 -0.08 5.93 -3.15
N LEU A 616 0.02 6.41 -4.40
CA LEU A 616 1.00 5.89 -5.35
C LEU A 616 2.44 6.21 -4.95
N PHE A 617 2.70 7.33 -4.27
CA PHE A 617 4.02 7.64 -3.71
C PHE A 617 4.48 6.57 -2.72
N ILE A 618 3.61 6.16 -1.79
CA ILE A 618 3.92 5.12 -0.79
C ILE A 618 3.94 3.73 -1.45
N GLY A 619 3.04 3.45 -2.40
CA GLY A 619 2.92 2.13 -3.01
C GLY A 619 4.08 1.75 -3.95
N ARG A 620 4.72 2.72 -4.62
CA ARG A 620 5.69 2.44 -5.70
C ARG A 620 7.00 1.82 -5.23
N VAL A 621 7.45 2.14 -4.01
CA VAL A 621 8.71 1.62 -3.45
C VAL A 621 8.70 0.09 -3.33
N GLN A 622 7.52 -0.50 -3.19
CA GLN A 622 7.33 -1.95 -3.09
C GLN A 622 7.60 -2.67 -4.43
N PHE A 623 7.59 -1.96 -5.55
CA PHE A 623 7.85 -2.50 -6.90
C PHE A 623 9.33 -2.47 -7.31
N ILE A 624 10.27 -2.06 -6.45
CA ILE A 624 11.72 -2.15 -6.73
C ILE A 624 12.12 -3.55 -7.22
N GLN A 625 11.45 -4.59 -6.71
CA GLN A 625 11.71 -5.97 -7.13
C GLN A 625 11.43 -6.21 -8.63
N SER A 626 10.36 -5.62 -9.17
CA SER A 626 10.03 -5.73 -10.60
C SER A 626 10.97 -4.88 -11.45
N HIS A 627 11.39 -3.70 -10.95
CA HIS A 627 12.37 -2.85 -11.62
C HIS A 627 13.70 -3.59 -11.81
N ALA A 628 14.14 -4.37 -10.83
CA ALA A 628 15.36 -5.16 -10.94
C ALA A 628 15.28 -6.27 -12.01
N PHE A 629 14.14 -6.97 -12.11
CA PHE A 629 13.90 -7.92 -13.21
C PHE A 629 13.84 -7.22 -14.57
N TYR A 630 13.26 -6.04 -14.64
CA TYR A 630 13.19 -5.29 -15.88
C TYR A 630 14.57 -4.76 -16.31
N ALA A 631 15.37 -4.28 -15.37
CA ALA A 631 16.75 -3.85 -15.61
C ALA A 631 17.66 -5.01 -16.08
N LEU A 632 17.43 -6.23 -15.59
CA LEU A 632 18.05 -7.45 -16.13
C LEU A 632 17.75 -7.59 -17.64
N TRP A 633 16.50 -7.38 -18.04
CA TRP A 633 16.11 -7.46 -19.45
C TRP A 633 16.64 -6.30 -20.28
N LEU A 634 16.73 -5.09 -19.71
CA LEU A 634 17.38 -3.94 -20.36
C LEU A 634 18.86 -4.23 -20.65
N GLY A 635 19.56 -4.88 -19.72
CA GLY A 635 20.92 -5.37 -19.92
C GLY A 635 21.02 -6.34 -21.10
N TYR A 636 20.13 -7.34 -21.16
CA TYR A 636 20.09 -8.28 -22.29
C TYR A 636 19.71 -7.63 -23.61
N GLY A 637 18.74 -6.71 -23.61
CA GLY A 637 18.33 -5.97 -24.79
C GLY A 637 19.49 -5.15 -25.35
N SER A 638 20.22 -4.46 -24.48
CA SER A 638 21.41 -3.68 -24.84
C SER A 638 22.52 -4.56 -25.41
N LEU A 639 22.80 -5.69 -24.74
CA LEU A 639 23.78 -6.68 -25.19
C LEU A 639 23.49 -7.20 -26.60
N LEU A 640 22.26 -7.69 -26.81
CA LEU A 640 21.83 -8.25 -28.09
C LEU A 640 21.77 -7.18 -29.19
N SER A 641 21.36 -5.96 -28.85
CA SER A 641 21.32 -4.84 -29.80
C SER A 641 22.70 -4.54 -30.38
N VAL A 642 23.72 -4.39 -29.53
CA VAL A 642 25.08 -4.09 -30.00
C VAL A 642 25.67 -5.28 -30.78
N ALA A 643 25.42 -6.51 -30.33
CA ALA A 643 25.86 -7.72 -31.04
C ALA A 643 25.27 -7.82 -32.46
N TRP A 644 23.97 -7.52 -32.61
CA TRP A 644 23.32 -7.49 -33.93
C TRP A 644 23.75 -6.30 -34.79
N ILE A 645 23.97 -5.12 -34.20
CA ILE A 645 24.54 -3.96 -34.90
C ILE A 645 25.92 -4.29 -35.47
N GLU A 646 26.80 -4.91 -34.68
CA GLU A 646 28.11 -5.37 -35.16
C GLU A 646 27.95 -6.37 -36.32
N ARG A 647 27.02 -7.33 -36.19
CA ARG A 647 26.77 -8.33 -37.23
C ARG A 647 26.28 -7.71 -38.55
N LEU A 648 25.41 -6.70 -38.49
CA LEU A 648 24.75 -6.09 -39.65
C LEU A 648 25.60 -4.99 -40.30
N LEU A 649 26.23 -4.12 -39.49
CA LEU A 649 26.94 -2.92 -39.96
C LEU A 649 28.47 -3.05 -39.85
N GLY A 650 28.97 -4.15 -39.29
CA GLY A 650 30.39 -4.41 -39.10
C GLY A 650 31.02 -3.66 -37.91
N ARG A 651 32.31 -3.89 -37.69
CA ARG A 651 33.06 -3.38 -36.52
C ARG A 651 33.08 -1.85 -36.38
N ARG A 652 32.84 -1.08 -37.45
CA ARG A 652 32.84 0.39 -37.37
C ARG A 652 31.64 0.93 -36.57
N ALA A 653 30.52 0.20 -36.55
CA ALA A 653 29.33 0.58 -35.79
C ALA A 653 29.39 0.17 -34.31
N LEU A 654 30.37 -0.66 -33.93
CA LEU A 654 30.51 -1.21 -32.59
C LEU A 654 30.81 -0.16 -31.53
N MET A 655 31.88 0.64 -31.71
CA MET A 655 32.28 1.63 -30.70
C MET A 655 31.18 2.68 -30.46
N PRO A 656 30.52 3.23 -31.49
CA PRO A 656 29.33 4.06 -31.30
C PRO A 656 28.21 3.35 -30.53
N GLY A 657 27.93 2.07 -30.85
CA GLY A 657 26.91 1.28 -30.15
C GLY A 657 27.23 1.05 -28.67
N LEU A 658 28.48 0.72 -28.35
CA LEU A 658 28.95 0.54 -26.97
C LEU A 658 28.87 1.85 -26.17
N LEU A 659 29.31 2.96 -26.77
CA LEU A 659 29.21 4.28 -26.16
C LEU A 659 27.75 4.68 -25.92
N ALA A 660 26.86 4.43 -26.89
CA ALA A 660 25.44 4.69 -26.74
C ALA A 660 24.84 3.92 -25.56
N VAL A 661 25.18 2.63 -25.39
CA VAL A 661 24.72 1.81 -24.26
C VAL A 661 25.25 2.32 -22.92
N LEU A 662 26.53 2.73 -22.85
CA LEU A 662 27.11 3.29 -21.61
C LEU A 662 26.51 4.65 -21.22
N LEU A 663 25.95 5.39 -22.18
CA LEU A 663 25.34 6.69 -21.95
C LEU A 663 23.85 6.60 -21.54
N LEU A 664 23.18 5.45 -21.71
CA LEU A 664 21.76 5.28 -21.34
C LEU A 664 21.46 5.66 -19.88
N PRO A 665 22.26 5.26 -18.87
CA PRO A 665 22.03 5.67 -17.48
C PRO A 665 22.09 7.19 -17.27
N GLY A 666 22.79 7.92 -18.16
CA GLY A 666 22.86 9.38 -18.13
C GLY A 666 21.50 10.05 -18.38
N ILE A 667 20.57 9.38 -19.07
CA ILE A 667 19.20 9.87 -19.24
C ILE A 667 18.49 9.93 -17.89
N LEU A 668 18.66 8.90 -17.04
CA LEU A 668 18.01 8.85 -15.73
C LEU A 668 18.62 9.87 -14.75
N LEU A 669 19.94 10.07 -14.82
CA LEU A 669 20.61 11.15 -14.09
C LEU A 669 20.03 12.52 -14.47
N TRP A 670 19.87 12.78 -15.77
CA TRP A 670 19.29 14.02 -16.27
C TRP A 670 17.83 14.19 -15.83
N GLN A 671 17.01 13.15 -15.94
CA GLN A 671 15.62 13.18 -15.50
C GLN A 671 15.50 13.47 -14.00
N ASN A 672 16.30 12.80 -13.17
CA ASN A 672 16.29 13.07 -11.73
C ASN A 672 16.71 14.52 -11.39
N ALA A 673 17.65 15.08 -12.16
CA ALA A 673 18.12 16.43 -11.96
C ALA A 673 17.12 17.51 -12.44
N TYR A 674 16.48 17.31 -13.59
CA TYR A 674 15.81 18.40 -14.33
C TYR A 674 14.35 18.14 -14.73
N ASP A 675 13.81 16.93 -14.60
CA ASP A 675 12.41 16.66 -14.95
C ASP A 675 11.47 17.22 -13.88
N GLU A 676 10.84 18.35 -14.17
CA GLU A 676 9.97 19.07 -13.24
C GLU A 676 8.74 18.24 -12.82
N GLU A 677 8.19 17.43 -13.71
CA GLU A 677 7.01 16.61 -13.42
C GLU A 677 7.39 15.43 -12.51
N GLN A 678 8.53 14.81 -12.78
CA GLN A 678 9.09 13.80 -11.89
C GLN A 678 9.37 14.40 -10.50
N ILE A 679 10.04 15.55 -10.42
CA ILE A 679 10.31 16.23 -9.14
C ILE A 679 9.01 16.59 -8.41
N ARG A 680 7.97 17.01 -9.15
CA ARG A 680 6.65 17.33 -8.58
C ARG A 680 5.95 16.12 -7.98
N ILE A 681 6.02 14.95 -8.64
CA ILE A 681 5.28 13.75 -8.24
C ILE A 681 6.06 12.87 -7.25
N VAL A 682 7.35 12.64 -7.49
CA VAL A 682 8.19 11.70 -6.72
C VAL A 682 9.32 12.35 -5.95
N GLY A 683 9.60 13.63 -6.20
CA GLY A 683 10.70 14.34 -5.57
C GLY A 683 12.04 14.08 -6.27
N GLY A 684 13.11 14.64 -5.72
CA GLY A 684 14.48 14.36 -6.13
C GLY A 684 15.08 13.20 -5.35
N ALA A 685 15.96 12.42 -5.98
CA ALA A 685 16.76 11.43 -5.25
C ALA A 685 18.02 12.05 -4.62
N GLU A 686 18.27 13.33 -4.85
CA GLU A 686 19.31 14.08 -4.13
C GLU A 686 18.76 14.60 -2.80
N GLN A 687 19.20 13.99 -1.70
CA GLN A 687 18.79 14.31 -0.33
C GLN A 687 19.91 15.02 0.47
N ASN A 688 21.03 15.34 -0.18
CA ASN A 688 22.18 15.91 0.49
C ASN A 688 21.98 17.37 0.96
N GLY A 689 22.65 17.71 2.06
CA GLY A 689 22.82 19.08 2.53
C GLY A 689 21.56 19.86 2.87
N HIS A 690 20.43 19.20 3.15
CA HIS A 690 19.29 19.83 3.84
C HIS A 690 19.26 19.40 5.32
N SER A 691 18.38 19.98 6.12
CA SER A 691 18.32 19.73 7.57
C SER A 691 16.90 19.58 8.09
N TYR A 692 15.95 19.23 7.20
CA TYR A 692 14.52 19.33 7.52
C TYR A 692 14.13 18.46 8.71
N GLY A 693 14.52 17.18 8.74
CA GLY A 693 14.28 16.32 9.91
C GLY A 693 14.92 16.85 11.19
N TRP A 694 16.11 17.46 11.12
CA TRP A 694 16.74 18.10 12.28
C TRP A 694 15.94 19.30 12.81
N GLN A 695 15.39 20.12 11.92
CA GLN A 695 14.56 21.28 12.29
C GLN A 695 13.34 20.87 13.12
N PHE A 696 12.64 19.78 12.74
CA PHE A 696 11.50 19.27 13.52
C PHE A 696 11.86 18.89 14.96
N GLY A 697 13.03 18.30 15.17
CA GLY A 697 13.51 17.96 16.50
C GLY A 697 13.98 19.20 17.26
N ASN A 698 15.07 19.82 16.79
CA ASN A 698 15.79 20.84 17.55
C ASN A 698 14.99 22.14 17.70
N TRP A 699 14.35 22.63 16.63
CA TRP A 699 13.64 23.92 16.67
C TRP A 699 12.34 23.83 17.46
N GLY A 700 11.71 22.66 17.47
CA GLY A 700 10.55 22.43 18.32
C GLY A 700 10.90 22.49 19.81
N LEU A 701 12.08 22.01 20.20
CA LEU A 701 12.48 21.89 21.60
C LEU A 701 13.15 23.13 22.16
N GLU A 702 14.11 23.68 21.42
CA GLU A 702 14.92 24.82 21.86
C GLU A 702 14.40 26.15 21.28
N GLY A 703 13.36 26.12 20.44
CA GLY A 703 12.75 27.31 19.87
C GLY A 703 13.78 28.21 19.18
N ILE A 704 13.69 29.51 19.45
CA ILE A 704 14.58 30.53 18.88
C ILE A 704 16.06 30.35 19.23
N LYS A 705 16.35 29.72 20.38
CA LYS A 705 17.73 29.39 20.79
C LYS A 705 18.31 28.32 19.86
N GLY A 706 17.55 27.25 19.61
CA GLY A 706 17.95 26.18 18.69
C GLY A 706 18.14 26.69 17.26
N ILE A 707 17.24 27.57 16.79
CA ILE A 707 17.36 28.22 15.47
C ILE A 707 18.67 29.01 15.38
N LYS A 708 19.01 29.79 16.41
CA LYS A 708 20.25 30.59 16.43
C LYS A 708 21.49 29.72 16.37
N GLU A 709 21.54 28.67 17.18
CA GLU A 709 22.67 27.72 17.24
C GLU A 709 22.84 26.99 15.90
N ASP A 710 21.75 26.54 15.29
CA ASP A 710 21.77 25.90 13.97
C ASP A 710 22.21 26.86 12.87
N PHE A 711 21.76 28.12 12.91
CA PHE A 711 22.19 29.15 11.95
C PHE A 711 23.68 29.45 12.08
N GLN A 712 24.22 29.50 13.30
CA GLN A 712 25.67 29.66 13.53
C GLN A 712 26.45 28.46 12.95
N TYR A 713 25.92 27.26 13.08
CA TYR A 713 26.54 26.05 12.54
C TYR A 713 26.46 25.99 11.00
N TRP A 714 25.31 26.30 10.40
CA TRP A 714 25.12 26.27 8.95
C TRP A 714 25.79 27.44 8.22
N PHE A 715 25.90 28.60 8.89
CA PHE A 715 26.50 29.83 8.36
C PHE A 715 27.71 30.25 9.21
N PRO A 716 28.83 29.51 9.17
CA PRO A 716 29.99 29.78 10.04
C PRO A 716 30.70 31.10 9.71
N LYS A 717 30.43 31.70 8.54
CA LYS A 717 30.93 33.03 8.19
C LYS A 717 30.02 34.07 8.81
N ALA A 718 30.60 34.98 9.60
CA ALA A 718 29.86 36.05 10.28
C ALA A 718 28.91 36.83 9.35
N ALA A 719 29.36 37.19 8.14
CA ALA A 719 28.52 37.93 7.19
C ALA A 719 27.29 37.13 6.70
N ASP A 720 27.42 35.81 6.53
CA ASP A 720 26.29 34.95 6.13
C ASP A 720 25.35 34.74 7.32
N PHE A 721 25.87 34.51 8.52
CA PHE A 721 25.06 34.42 9.74
C PHE A 721 24.26 35.70 9.97
N GLU A 722 24.90 36.87 9.96
CA GLU A 722 24.22 38.16 10.17
C GLU A 722 23.16 38.44 9.09
N ARG A 723 23.36 37.95 7.85
CA ARG A 723 22.34 38.06 6.80
C ARG A 723 21.12 37.21 7.11
N GLU A 724 21.31 35.92 7.39
CA GLU A 724 20.21 34.96 7.58
C GLU A 724 19.51 35.18 8.92
N TRP A 725 20.28 35.37 10.00
CA TRP A 725 19.76 35.73 11.32
C TRP A 725 19.07 37.10 11.28
N GLY A 726 19.70 38.09 10.62
CA GLY A 726 19.14 39.41 10.42
C GLY A 726 17.79 39.40 9.68
N ALA A 727 17.62 38.51 8.70
CA ALA A 727 16.35 38.35 7.99
C ALA A 727 15.23 37.89 8.93
N LEU A 728 15.50 36.91 9.80
CA LEU A 728 14.55 36.43 10.82
C LEU A 728 14.23 37.53 11.84
N THR A 729 15.25 38.19 12.42
CA THR A 729 15.06 39.26 13.42
C THR A 729 14.28 40.43 12.84
N ASN A 730 14.55 40.81 11.59
CA ASN A 730 13.81 41.86 10.88
C ASN A 730 12.36 41.45 10.61
N ALA A 731 12.11 40.20 10.20
CA ALA A 731 10.76 39.69 9.97
C ALA A 731 9.92 39.71 11.26
N LEU A 732 10.50 39.30 12.39
CA LEU A 732 9.85 39.36 13.70
C LEU A 732 9.72 40.80 14.24
N GLY A 733 10.57 41.72 13.77
CA GLY A 733 10.66 43.09 14.27
C GLY A 733 11.29 43.17 15.66
N MET A 734 12.23 42.26 15.96
CA MET A 734 12.88 42.11 17.27
C MET A 734 14.39 41.95 17.07
N ALA A 735 15.20 42.82 17.68
CA ALA A 735 16.65 42.69 17.62
C ALA A 735 17.14 41.40 18.33
N GLU A 736 16.51 41.07 19.45
CA GLU A 736 16.68 39.81 20.18
C GLU A 736 15.32 39.10 20.20
N PRO A 737 15.06 38.18 19.26
CA PRO A 737 13.78 37.49 19.18
C PRO A 737 13.61 36.49 20.33
N ASP A 738 12.42 36.44 20.90
CA ASP A 738 12.00 35.52 21.96
C ASP A 738 10.97 34.46 21.48
N TYR A 739 10.62 34.51 20.20
CA TYR A 739 9.66 33.60 19.56
C TYR A 739 10.30 32.82 18.40
N PRO A 740 10.04 31.50 18.27
CA PRO A 740 9.24 30.69 19.18
C PRO A 740 9.98 30.39 20.50
N PRO A 741 9.29 30.35 21.65
CA PRO A 741 9.92 30.01 22.91
C PRO A 741 10.31 28.53 22.96
N PRO A 742 11.36 28.16 23.70
CA PRO A 742 11.71 26.76 23.93
C PRO A 742 10.61 26.03 24.71
N MET A 743 10.58 24.71 24.57
CA MET A 743 9.75 23.83 25.38
C MET A 743 10.16 23.94 26.85
N THR A 744 9.22 23.95 27.78
CA THR A 744 9.54 24.04 29.22
C THR A 744 10.12 22.72 29.76
N PRO A 745 10.87 22.74 30.87
CA PRO A 745 11.43 21.54 31.47
C PRO A 745 10.37 20.51 31.91
N ASN A 746 10.67 19.23 31.75
CA ASN A 746 9.78 18.10 32.10
C ASN A 746 8.42 18.11 31.38
N ALA A 747 8.33 18.73 30.19
CA ALA A 747 7.08 18.79 29.44
C ALA A 747 6.66 17.42 28.87
N ILE A 748 5.35 17.25 28.65
CA ILE A 748 4.79 16.12 27.94
C ILE A 748 4.47 16.54 26.51
N PHE A 749 5.05 15.85 25.54
CA PHE A 749 4.86 16.12 24.12
C PHE A 749 4.00 15.05 23.47
N TYR A 750 2.82 15.45 22.99
CA TYR A 750 1.98 14.65 22.11
C TYR A 750 2.44 14.78 20.66
N GLY A 751 3.16 13.79 20.17
CA GLY A 751 3.53 13.69 18.76
C GLY A 751 2.62 12.74 17.97
N GLY A 752 2.83 12.70 16.66
CA GLY A 752 2.23 11.71 15.76
C GLY A 752 3.21 10.59 15.39
N THR A 753 2.75 9.61 14.62
CA THR A 753 3.58 8.56 13.99
C THR A 753 3.41 8.48 12.47
N ASP A 754 2.43 9.17 11.90
CA ASP A 754 2.22 9.21 10.43
C ASP A 754 3.45 9.76 9.72
N PRO A 755 3.63 9.47 8.43
CA PRO A 755 4.83 8.82 7.90
C PRO A 755 6.12 9.44 8.49
N GLY A 756 6.62 8.89 9.60
CA GLY A 756 7.89 9.32 10.20
C GLY A 756 7.94 10.50 11.12
N ARG A 757 6.78 11.06 11.41
CA ARG A 757 6.73 12.36 11.98
C ARG A 757 7.00 12.28 13.48
N PHE A 758 7.84 13.20 13.96
CA PHE A 758 7.73 13.80 15.30
C PHE A 758 8.40 13.03 16.46
N VAL A 759 7.80 11.95 16.97
CA VAL A 759 8.34 11.23 18.15
C VAL A 759 9.70 10.58 17.87
N PRO A 760 9.90 9.90 16.73
CA PRO A 760 11.18 9.23 16.51
C PRO A 760 12.34 10.16 16.14
N THR A 761 12.06 11.24 15.41
CA THR A 761 13.03 12.31 15.13
C THR A 761 13.57 12.91 16.41
N TYR A 762 12.69 13.11 17.40
CA TYR A 762 13.09 13.48 18.75
C TYR A 762 14.00 12.40 19.36
N MET A 763 13.60 11.13 19.33
CA MET A 763 14.32 10.04 20.01
C MET A 763 15.76 9.83 19.50
N ILE A 764 16.06 10.24 18.27
CA ILE A 764 17.40 10.14 17.68
C ILE A 764 18.26 11.35 17.96
N TYR A 765 17.82 12.51 17.51
CA TYR A 765 18.66 13.70 17.51
C TYR A 765 18.55 14.49 18.79
N SER A 766 17.35 14.47 19.37
CA SER A 766 16.97 15.41 20.41
C SER A 766 16.84 14.78 21.80
N ALA A 767 16.85 13.45 21.89
CA ALA A 767 16.86 12.74 23.17
C ALA A 767 18.03 13.18 24.06
N ASN A 768 19.19 13.49 23.46
CA ASN A 768 20.35 14.02 24.17
C ASN A 768 20.31 15.55 24.36
N VAL A 769 19.39 16.25 23.69
CA VAL A 769 19.20 17.72 23.82
C VAL A 769 18.27 18.00 24.99
N ARG A 770 17.14 17.29 25.08
CA ARG A 770 16.10 17.45 26.11
C ARG A 770 15.69 16.11 26.72
N PRO A 771 16.57 15.39 27.44
CA PRO A 771 16.24 14.09 28.03
C PRO A 771 15.11 14.15 29.07
N ASP A 772 14.70 15.35 29.49
CA ASP A 772 13.63 15.61 30.43
C ASP A 772 12.22 15.60 29.80
N VAL A 773 12.07 15.62 28.47
CA VAL A 773 10.74 15.67 27.82
C VAL A 773 10.17 14.26 27.61
N TYR A 774 8.91 14.07 27.98
CA TYR A 774 8.17 12.80 27.84
C TYR A 774 7.44 12.76 26.50
N LEU A 775 7.63 11.69 25.73
CA LEU A 775 7.04 11.55 24.39
C LEU A 775 5.88 10.57 24.35
N ILE A 776 4.73 11.00 23.86
CA ILE A 776 3.55 10.14 23.72
C ILE A 776 2.94 10.35 22.33
N THR A 777 2.58 9.29 21.61
CA THR A 777 1.84 9.44 20.34
C THR A 777 0.33 9.51 20.56
N GLN A 778 -0.35 10.38 19.81
CA GLN A 778 -1.82 10.45 19.78
C GLN A 778 -2.47 9.23 19.11
N ASN A 779 -1.73 8.51 18.26
CA ASN A 779 -2.32 7.54 17.32
C ASN A 779 -2.59 6.17 17.95
N ALA A 780 -1.87 5.81 19.01
CA ALA A 780 -1.85 4.44 19.53
C ALA A 780 -2.34 4.31 20.98
N LEU A 781 -2.96 5.34 21.56
CA LEU A 781 -3.38 5.30 22.98
C LEU A 781 -4.41 4.19 23.29
N ALA A 782 -5.27 3.84 22.33
CA ALA A 782 -6.24 2.75 22.44
C ALA A 782 -5.59 1.36 22.23
N ASP A 783 -4.35 1.30 21.75
CA ASP A 783 -3.59 0.06 21.62
C ASP A 783 -2.94 -0.29 22.97
N ASN A 784 -3.34 -1.43 23.53
CA ASN A 784 -2.81 -1.90 24.80
C ASN A 784 -1.31 -2.22 24.73
N THR A 785 -0.79 -2.64 23.57
CA THR A 785 0.65 -2.89 23.41
C THR A 785 1.44 -1.59 23.55
N PHE A 786 0.99 -0.50 22.92
CA PHE A 786 1.58 0.82 23.06
C PHE A 786 1.46 1.38 24.48
N MET A 787 0.30 1.21 25.12
CA MET A 787 0.11 1.65 26.50
C MET A 787 1.00 0.90 27.49
N ASN A 788 1.30 -0.39 27.25
CA ASN A 788 2.27 -1.13 28.06
C ASN A 788 3.67 -0.55 27.92
N ILE A 789 4.14 -0.27 26.69
CA ILE A 789 5.42 0.40 26.44
C ILE A 789 5.48 1.73 27.20
N THR A 790 4.44 2.54 27.09
CA THR A 790 4.41 3.89 27.69
C THR A 790 4.43 3.82 29.23
N ARG A 791 3.77 2.82 29.83
CA ARG A 791 3.84 2.59 31.28
C ARG A 791 5.22 2.10 31.72
N ASP A 792 5.84 1.21 30.96
CA ASP A 792 7.19 0.73 31.28
C ASP A 792 8.24 1.84 31.15
N LEU A 793 8.06 2.78 30.21
CA LEU A 793 8.98 3.90 30.01
C LEU A 793 8.75 5.04 31.01
N TYR A 794 7.50 5.38 31.32
CA TYR A 794 7.18 6.63 32.05
C TYR A 794 6.21 6.48 33.24
N GLY A 795 5.72 5.26 33.52
CA GLY A 795 4.68 5.04 34.54
C GLY A 795 5.11 5.41 35.96
N ASP A 796 6.42 5.48 36.22
CA ASP A 796 6.97 5.92 37.51
C ASP A 796 7.03 7.45 37.65
N THR A 797 6.95 8.20 36.54
CA THR A 797 7.18 9.66 36.50
C THR A 797 5.94 10.47 36.16
N ILE A 798 5.11 10.00 35.24
CA ILE A 798 3.86 10.66 34.83
C ILE A 798 2.71 9.66 34.86
N TYR A 799 1.50 10.17 35.04
CA TYR A 799 0.32 9.32 34.98
C TYR A 799 0.09 8.81 33.56
N ILE A 800 0.03 7.48 33.41
CA ILE A 800 -0.32 6.79 32.17
C ILE A 800 -1.52 5.86 32.45
N PRO A 801 -2.65 5.98 31.72
CA PRO A 801 -3.87 5.21 31.94
C PRO A 801 -3.64 3.70 32.06
N SER A 802 -4.27 3.07 33.04
CA SER A 802 -4.28 1.61 33.23
C SER A 802 -5.14 0.89 32.20
N LEU A 803 -5.14 -0.45 32.23
CA LEU A 803 -6.06 -1.24 31.41
C LEU A 803 -7.53 -1.00 31.78
N GLU A 804 -7.80 -0.71 33.05
CA GLU A 804 -9.16 -0.40 33.52
C GLU A 804 -9.65 0.94 32.95
N ASP A 805 -8.80 1.96 32.94
CA ASP A 805 -9.08 3.27 32.33
C ASP A 805 -9.33 3.15 30.82
N SER A 806 -8.55 2.31 30.13
CA SER A 806 -8.77 2.00 28.72
C SER A 806 -10.16 1.39 28.52
N ASN A 807 -10.52 0.35 29.28
CA ASN A 807 -11.84 -0.27 29.21
C ASN A 807 -12.98 0.71 29.54
N GLU A 808 -12.76 1.67 30.43
CA GLU A 808 -13.72 2.74 30.70
C GLU A 808 -13.86 3.71 29.52
N ALA A 809 -12.77 4.11 28.87
CA ALA A 809 -12.81 4.93 27.66
C ALA A 809 -13.58 4.25 26.52
N PHE A 810 -13.38 2.95 26.30
CA PHE A 810 -14.16 2.16 25.34
C PHE A 810 -15.65 2.12 25.71
N ARG A 811 -16.00 1.92 26.98
CA ARG A 811 -17.39 1.94 27.46
C ARG A 811 -18.04 3.31 27.23
N LYS A 812 -17.35 4.39 27.61
CA LYS A 812 -17.81 5.77 27.40
C LYS A 812 -18.07 6.06 25.92
N TYR A 813 -17.17 5.66 25.03
CA TYR A 813 -17.39 5.81 23.58
C TYR A 813 -18.66 5.09 23.12
N VAL A 814 -18.88 3.84 23.56
CA VAL A 814 -20.10 3.09 23.22
C VAL A 814 -21.34 3.77 23.76
N ASP A 815 -21.32 4.25 25.01
CA ASP A 815 -22.45 4.96 25.61
C ASP A 815 -22.76 6.28 24.89
N ASP A 816 -21.73 7.00 24.44
CA ASP A 816 -21.87 8.25 23.68
C ASP A 816 -22.43 8.00 22.27
N VAL A 817 -22.02 6.91 21.62
CA VAL A 817 -22.60 6.46 20.34
C VAL A 817 -24.06 6.02 20.53
N ASN A 818 -24.33 5.20 21.55
CA ASN A 818 -25.68 4.70 21.84
C ASN A 818 -26.64 5.82 22.24
N SER A 819 -26.18 6.85 22.94
CA SER A 819 -26.98 8.02 23.31
C SER A 819 -27.15 9.04 22.18
N GLY A 820 -26.50 8.82 21.02
CA GLY A 820 -26.53 9.74 19.89
C GLY A 820 -25.73 11.03 20.10
N ARG A 821 -24.95 11.14 21.17
CA ARG A 821 -24.03 12.27 21.41
C ARG A 821 -22.89 12.28 20.40
N ILE A 822 -22.46 11.10 19.94
CA ILE A 822 -21.44 10.92 18.92
C ILE A 822 -22.03 10.06 17.81
N GLN A 823 -21.81 10.45 16.55
CA GLN A 823 -22.23 9.64 15.41
C GLN A 823 -21.33 8.40 15.31
N ALA A 824 -21.90 7.21 15.09
CA ALA A 824 -21.12 5.99 14.92
C ALA A 824 -20.22 6.11 13.68
N GLY A 825 -18.96 6.50 13.88
CA GLY A 825 -17.94 6.57 12.84
C GLY A 825 -17.18 5.25 12.64
N ALA A 826 -17.67 4.17 13.25
CA ALA A 826 -17.03 2.86 13.33
C ALA A 826 -18.06 1.77 13.65
N ASP A 827 -17.83 0.55 13.14
CA ASP A 827 -18.60 -0.63 13.51
C ASP A 827 -18.22 -1.08 14.93
N ILE A 828 -19.22 -1.22 15.80
CA ILE A 828 -19.03 -1.71 17.18
C ILE A 828 -19.38 -3.20 17.20
N LYS A 829 -18.41 -4.06 17.52
CA LYS A 829 -18.61 -5.50 17.71
C LYS A 829 -18.43 -5.85 19.18
N ILE A 830 -19.45 -6.46 19.78
CA ILE A 830 -19.41 -6.96 21.16
C ILE A 830 -19.31 -8.48 21.09
N GLU A 831 -18.13 -9.03 21.43
CA GLU A 831 -17.90 -10.48 21.53
C GLU A 831 -17.53 -10.84 22.97
N ASN A 832 -18.26 -11.78 23.59
CA ASN A 832 -18.00 -12.27 24.95
C ASN A 832 -17.90 -11.17 26.04
N GLY A 833 -18.66 -10.08 25.91
CA GLY A 833 -18.64 -8.96 26.87
C GLY A 833 -17.48 -7.98 26.69
N LYS A 834 -16.62 -8.16 25.68
CA LYS A 834 -15.61 -7.18 25.26
C LYS A 834 -16.14 -6.36 24.07
N VAL A 835 -16.03 -5.04 24.20
CA VAL A 835 -16.32 -4.10 23.12
C VAL A 835 -15.09 -3.98 22.22
N SER A 836 -15.27 -4.16 20.92
CA SER A 836 -14.28 -3.81 19.91
C SER A 836 -14.86 -2.77 18.94
N VAL A 837 -14.03 -1.81 18.55
CA VAL A 837 -14.43 -0.70 17.66
C VAL A 837 -13.58 -0.80 16.40
N GLN A 838 -14.23 -0.90 15.24
CA GLN A 838 -13.58 -1.00 13.94
C GLN A 838 -13.83 0.27 13.13
N GLY A 839 -12.77 1.02 12.83
CA GLY A 839 -12.84 2.24 12.03
C GLY A 839 -12.04 3.37 12.65
N VAL A 840 -11.29 4.09 11.81
CA VAL A 840 -10.34 5.13 12.23
C VAL A 840 -11.03 6.21 13.08
N GLY A 841 -12.23 6.65 12.70
CA GLY A 841 -12.96 7.69 13.44
C GLY A 841 -13.31 7.28 14.88
N GLY A 842 -13.74 6.04 15.09
CA GLY A 842 -14.06 5.53 16.43
C GLY A 842 -12.82 5.37 17.31
N VAL A 843 -11.75 4.78 16.76
CA VAL A 843 -10.47 4.62 17.47
C VAL A 843 -9.87 5.97 17.85
N MET A 844 -9.87 6.95 16.96
CA MET A 844 -9.35 8.29 17.26
C MET A 844 -10.18 9.03 18.31
N THR A 845 -11.49 8.76 18.37
CA THR A 845 -12.34 9.30 19.44
C THR A 845 -11.93 8.73 20.81
N ILE A 846 -11.66 7.43 20.88
CA ILE A 846 -11.17 6.76 22.10
C ILE A 846 -9.78 7.28 22.48
N ASN A 847 -8.86 7.41 21.52
CA ASN A 847 -7.56 8.03 21.75
C ASN A 847 -7.70 9.44 22.32
N GLY A 848 -8.68 10.22 21.82
CA GLY A 848 -9.02 11.53 22.35
C GLY A 848 -9.43 11.49 23.82
N ILE A 849 -10.26 10.53 24.24
CA ILE A 849 -10.66 10.35 25.65
C ILE A 849 -9.44 10.03 26.53
N LEU A 850 -8.57 9.13 26.07
CA LEU A 850 -7.37 8.73 26.81
C LEU A 850 -6.34 9.86 26.91
N ALA A 851 -6.15 10.62 25.83
CA ALA A 851 -5.32 11.81 25.83
C ALA A 851 -5.86 12.86 26.82
N GLU A 852 -7.18 13.02 26.92
CA GLU A 852 -7.80 13.93 27.89
C GLU A 852 -7.51 13.50 29.33
N LEU A 853 -7.53 12.19 29.61
CA LEU A 853 -7.24 11.65 30.93
C LEU A 853 -5.76 11.89 31.32
N ILE A 854 -4.82 11.57 30.43
CA ILE A 854 -3.38 11.87 30.63
C ILE A 854 -3.18 13.37 30.89
N PHE A 855 -3.82 14.22 30.10
CA PHE A 855 -3.74 15.67 30.29
C PHE A 855 -4.26 16.12 31.66
N LYS A 856 -5.46 15.66 32.06
CA LYS A 856 -6.08 16.06 33.34
C LYS A 856 -5.23 15.68 34.55
N GLU A 857 -4.66 14.48 34.56
CA GLU A 857 -3.87 13.99 35.70
C GLU A 857 -2.47 14.62 35.80
N ASN A 858 -1.90 15.08 34.67
CA ASN A 858 -0.53 15.59 34.65
C ASN A 858 -0.41 17.12 34.51
N LYS A 859 -1.44 17.84 34.02
CA LYS A 859 -1.37 19.29 33.71
C LYS A 859 -1.05 20.23 34.88
N ALA A 860 -1.12 19.73 36.11
CA ALA A 860 -0.74 20.50 37.29
C ALA A 860 0.78 20.56 37.50
N LYS A 861 1.52 19.57 36.95
CA LYS A 861 2.96 19.40 37.13
C LYS A 861 3.77 19.59 35.85
N HIS A 862 3.15 19.34 34.70
CA HIS A 862 3.80 19.33 33.40
C HIS A 862 3.06 20.22 32.42
N ASP A 863 3.81 20.99 31.63
CA ASP A 863 3.28 21.65 30.45
C ASP A 863 3.12 20.64 29.32
N PHE A 864 2.20 20.93 28.40
CA PHE A 864 1.90 20.09 27.27
C PHE A 864 2.15 20.78 25.94
N TYR A 865 2.67 20.01 25.01
CA TYR A 865 2.92 20.42 23.63
C TYR A 865 2.33 19.38 22.70
N VAL A 866 1.83 19.84 21.56
CA VAL A 866 1.10 19.00 20.62
C VAL A 866 1.59 19.28 19.22
N GLU A 867 1.82 18.19 18.50
CA GLU A 867 1.93 18.19 17.06
C GLU A 867 0.80 17.33 16.50
N GLU A 868 -0.21 18.00 15.94
CA GLU A 868 -1.49 17.37 15.61
C GLU A 868 -1.33 16.30 14.51
N SER A 869 -1.47 15.03 14.88
CA SER A 869 -1.60 13.94 13.90
C SER A 869 -3.04 13.83 13.39
N TYR A 870 -4.00 13.95 14.32
CA TYR A 870 -5.43 14.00 14.04
C TYR A 870 -6.09 15.06 14.92
N VAL A 871 -7.18 15.64 14.42
CA VAL A 871 -7.95 16.65 15.13
C VAL A 871 -8.62 16.05 16.37
N ILE A 872 -8.15 16.43 17.56
CA ILE A 872 -8.76 16.07 18.84
C ILE A 872 -9.55 17.28 19.38
N GLN A 873 -10.86 17.26 19.18
CA GLN A 873 -11.74 18.43 19.36
C GLN A 873 -11.65 19.08 20.75
N TRP A 874 -11.50 18.31 21.83
CA TRP A 874 -11.43 18.88 23.18
C TRP A 874 -10.16 19.71 23.43
N MET A 875 -9.08 19.50 22.65
CA MET A 875 -7.82 20.23 22.81
C MET A 875 -7.92 21.68 22.30
N TYR A 876 -8.76 21.95 21.29
CA TYR A 876 -8.81 23.24 20.58
C TYR A 876 -9.03 24.47 21.49
N PRO A 877 -9.94 24.43 22.47
CA PRO A 877 -10.06 25.49 23.47
C PRO A 877 -8.77 25.82 24.22
N TYR A 878 -7.85 24.86 24.36
CA TYR A 878 -6.62 24.98 25.14
C TYR A 878 -5.38 25.26 24.28
N LEU A 879 -5.46 25.02 22.96
CA LEU A 879 -4.32 25.11 22.05
C LEU A 879 -3.99 26.56 21.66
N THR A 880 -2.69 26.86 21.62
CA THR A 880 -2.10 28.13 21.14
C THR A 880 -0.90 27.87 20.23
N PRO A 881 -0.59 28.73 19.24
CA PRO A 881 0.58 28.57 18.39
C PRO A 881 1.90 28.62 19.19
N ASN A 882 2.88 27.79 18.83
CA ASN A 882 4.23 27.82 19.39
C ASN A 882 5.29 27.42 18.34
N GLY A 883 5.55 28.32 17.39
CA GLY A 883 6.50 28.08 16.30
C GLY A 883 6.01 26.98 15.38
N ILE A 884 6.76 25.88 15.31
CA ILE A 884 6.43 24.73 14.46
C ILE A 884 5.45 23.74 15.13
N MET A 885 5.13 23.94 16.41
CA MET A 885 4.20 23.09 17.18
C MET A 885 3.09 23.90 17.84
N LEU A 886 2.20 23.23 18.57
CA LEU A 886 1.17 23.85 19.38
C LEU A 886 1.49 23.67 20.87
N LYS A 887 1.17 24.66 21.69
CA LYS A 887 1.15 24.52 23.15
C LYS A 887 -0.27 24.20 23.60
N LEU A 888 -0.42 23.17 24.43
CA LEU A 888 -1.68 22.81 25.08
C LEU A 888 -1.67 23.39 26.50
N ASN A 889 -2.38 24.49 26.69
CA ASN A 889 -2.38 25.23 27.95
C ASN A 889 -3.17 24.49 29.03
N ARG A 890 -2.82 24.72 30.30
CA ARG A 890 -3.48 24.11 31.47
C ARG A 890 -4.97 24.44 31.56
N ASP A 891 -5.33 25.66 31.17
CA ASP A 891 -6.67 26.23 31.24
C ASP A 891 -7.14 26.68 29.85
N PRO A 892 -8.45 26.70 29.55
CA PRO A 892 -8.96 27.11 28.25
C PRO A 892 -8.60 28.56 27.91
N VAL A 893 -8.18 28.76 26.66
CA VAL A 893 -7.81 30.05 26.06
C VAL A 893 -8.90 30.44 25.05
N MET A 894 -9.89 31.18 25.53
CA MET A 894 -11.06 31.58 24.71
C MET A 894 -10.67 32.53 23.58
N GLU A 895 -9.77 33.48 23.85
CA GLU A 895 -9.22 34.43 22.88
C GLU A 895 -7.70 34.30 22.85
N LEU A 896 -7.10 34.34 21.66
CA LEU A 896 -5.64 34.32 21.50
C LEU A 896 -5.08 35.72 21.74
N ASP A 897 -3.92 35.79 22.40
CA ASP A 897 -3.17 37.05 22.54
C ASP A 897 -2.84 37.60 21.14
N PRO A 898 -3.28 38.83 20.79
CA PRO A 898 -2.98 39.43 19.49
C PRO A 898 -1.48 39.49 19.19
N LYS A 899 -0.62 39.64 20.22
CA LYS A 899 0.83 39.66 20.03
C LYS A 899 1.37 38.30 19.64
N LEU A 900 0.85 37.23 20.25
CA LEU A 900 1.19 35.86 19.90
C LEU A 900 0.82 35.54 18.45
N VAL A 901 -0.37 35.97 18.01
CA VAL A 901 -0.83 35.78 16.63
C VAL A 901 0.03 36.57 15.65
N GLU A 902 0.39 37.82 15.98
CA GLU A 902 1.30 38.63 15.16
C GLU A 902 2.68 37.96 15.03
N ASN A 903 3.24 37.44 16.12
CA ASN A 903 4.53 36.76 16.13
C ASN A 903 4.49 35.45 15.31
N ASP A 904 3.43 34.64 15.45
CA ASP A 904 3.21 33.44 14.62
C ASP A 904 3.16 33.78 13.13
N HIS A 905 2.39 34.81 12.77
CA HIS A 905 2.27 35.29 11.39
C HIS A 905 3.61 35.74 10.82
N LYS A 906 4.39 36.51 11.58
CA LYS A 906 5.71 36.98 11.16
C LYS A 906 6.71 35.83 11.00
N PHE A 907 6.75 34.92 11.98
CA PHE A 907 7.60 33.74 11.95
C PHE A 907 7.29 32.86 10.74
N TRP A 908 6.04 32.44 10.56
CA TRP A 908 5.65 31.60 9.43
C TRP A 908 5.69 32.33 8.09
N GLY A 909 5.47 33.65 8.08
CA GLY A 909 5.65 34.49 6.91
C GLY A 909 7.08 34.43 6.38
N TRP A 910 8.07 34.59 7.27
CA TRP A 910 9.48 34.39 6.94
C TRP A 910 9.79 32.92 6.61
N TYR A 911 9.40 31.99 7.48
CA TYR A 911 9.84 30.60 7.39
C TYR A 911 9.30 29.90 6.14
N THR A 912 8.04 30.17 5.78
CA THR A 912 7.44 29.65 4.54
C THR A 912 8.22 30.13 3.32
N GLN A 913 8.54 31.43 3.24
CA GLN A 913 9.32 31.97 2.12
C GLN A 913 10.74 31.40 2.11
N TRP A 914 11.40 31.36 3.28
CA TRP A 914 12.74 30.80 3.43
C TRP A 914 12.83 29.35 2.98
N LEU A 915 11.82 28.52 3.27
CA LEU A 915 11.72 27.14 2.76
C LEU A 915 11.48 27.12 1.24
N LEU A 916 10.54 27.93 0.74
CA LEU A 916 10.20 27.99 -0.69
C LEU A 916 11.31 28.59 -1.58
N ASP A 917 12.25 29.34 -1.01
CA ASP A 917 13.42 29.83 -1.73
C ASP A 917 14.50 28.76 -1.92
N GLN A 918 14.43 27.66 -1.15
CA GLN A 918 15.39 26.56 -1.23
C GLN A 918 15.02 25.55 -2.31
N SER A 919 15.96 25.29 -3.24
CA SER A 919 15.80 24.25 -4.25
C SER A 919 15.67 22.84 -3.64
N LYS A 920 16.38 22.57 -2.54
CA LYS A 920 16.34 21.28 -1.83
C LYS A 920 14.96 20.99 -1.23
N PHE A 921 14.30 22.00 -0.66
CA PHE A 921 12.96 21.87 -0.11
C PHE A 921 11.95 21.47 -1.17
N LYS A 922 12.03 22.08 -2.37
CA LYS A 922 11.15 21.75 -3.50
C LYS A 922 11.28 20.29 -3.96
N ARG A 923 12.46 19.71 -3.77
CA ARG A 923 12.82 18.34 -4.16
C ARG A 923 12.50 17.29 -3.08
N ASP A 924 12.31 17.68 -1.82
CA ASP A 924 11.94 16.78 -0.72
C ASP A 924 10.42 16.83 -0.48
N ILE A 925 9.69 15.90 -1.12
CA ILE A 925 8.22 15.82 -0.98
C ILE A 925 7.82 15.51 0.46
N CYS A 926 8.58 14.69 1.18
CA CYS A 926 8.28 14.31 2.57
C CYS A 926 8.38 15.53 3.49
N ALA A 927 9.39 16.39 3.29
CA ALA A 927 9.49 17.69 3.94
C ALA A 927 8.31 18.59 3.62
N ARG A 928 8.01 18.81 2.34
CA ARG A 928 6.90 19.68 1.91
C ARG A 928 5.58 19.25 2.52
N LYS A 929 5.27 17.96 2.47
CA LYS A 929 4.05 17.37 3.03
C LYS A 929 3.98 17.57 4.56
N SER A 930 5.10 17.44 5.26
CA SER A 930 5.13 17.55 6.73
C SER A 930 5.00 19.00 7.20
N PHE A 931 5.75 19.95 6.61
CA PHE A 931 5.60 21.36 6.95
C PHE A 931 4.22 21.93 6.54
N SER A 932 3.69 21.49 5.39
CA SER A 932 2.31 21.82 4.99
C SER A 932 1.31 21.36 6.04
N LYS A 933 1.40 20.11 6.50
CA LYS A 933 0.50 19.59 7.55
C LYS A 933 0.61 20.38 8.84
N LEU A 934 1.81 20.69 9.31
CA LEU A 934 2.00 21.50 10.52
C LEU A 934 1.28 22.84 10.42
N ARG A 935 1.49 23.55 9.30
CA ARG A 935 0.86 24.85 9.12
C ARG A 935 -0.66 24.74 9.00
N SER A 936 -1.17 23.64 8.43
CA SER A 936 -2.61 23.33 8.37
C SER A 936 -3.20 23.10 9.77
N ALA A 937 -2.49 22.42 10.67
CA ALA A 937 -2.91 22.24 12.06
C ALA A 937 -3.03 23.57 12.81
N ILE A 938 -2.04 24.46 12.63
CA ILE A 938 -2.07 25.83 13.21
C ILE A 938 -3.21 26.66 12.57
N ALA A 939 -3.50 26.49 11.28
CA ALA A 939 -4.67 27.13 10.67
C ALA A 939 -6.00 26.68 11.32
N GLY A 940 -6.08 25.41 11.72
CA GLY A 940 -7.25 24.84 12.40
C GLY A 940 -7.60 25.54 13.72
N ILE A 941 -6.61 25.97 14.51
CA ILE A 941 -6.88 26.67 15.78
C ILE A 941 -7.42 28.09 15.60
N TYR A 942 -7.11 28.74 14.47
CA TYR A 942 -7.69 30.02 14.07
C TYR A 942 -9.13 29.83 13.56
N ASP A 943 -9.37 28.83 12.70
CA ASP A 943 -10.71 28.49 12.18
C ASP A 943 -11.69 28.19 13.31
N TYR A 944 -11.28 27.39 14.29
CA TYR A 944 -12.08 27.08 15.48
C TYR A 944 -12.54 28.33 16.24
N ARG A 945 -11.67 29.35 16.33
CA ARG A 945 -11.97 30.64 16.99
C ARG A 945 -12.65 31.64 16.05
N ARG A 946 -13.01 31.23 14.83
CA ARG A 946 -13.61 32.08 13.78
C ARG A 946 -12.72 33.25 13.37
N MET A 947 -11.41 33.12 13.58
CA MET A 947 -10.39 34.05 13.11
C MET A 947 -10.11 33.76 11.63
N TYR A 948 -11.12 33.96 10.78
CA TYR A 948 -11.13 33.45 9.42
C TYR A 948 -10.04 34.08 8.54
N THR A 949 -9.62 35.31 8.82
CA THR A 949 -8.54 35.97 8.07
C THR A 949 -7.19 35.31 8.34
N GLU A 950 -6.91 35.02 9.61
CA GLU A 950 -5.72 34.34 10.09
C GLU A 950 -5.70 32.88 9.65
N ALA A 951 -6.86 32.20 9.74
CA ALA A 951 -7.04 30.84 9.27
C ALA A 951 -6.82 30.72 7.75
N GLU A 952 -7.44 31.59 6.96
CA GLU A 952 -7.26 31.61 5.49
C GLU A 952 -5.80 31.87 5.11
N TYR A 953 -5.12 32.80 5.82
CA TYR A 953 -3.71 33.08 5.61
C TYR A 953 -2.82 31.85 5.89
N ALA A 954 -3.02 31.18 7.03
CA ALA A 954 -2.27 29.99 7.40
C ALA A 954 -2.55 28.79 6.48
N PHE A 955 -3.80 28.54 6.09
CA PHE A 955 -4.13 27.49 5.13
C PHE A 955 -3.51 27.74 3.76
N LYS A 956 -3.48 28.99 3.29
CA LYS A 956 -2.79 29.35 2.03
C LYS A 956 -1.30 29.07 2.09
N GLN A 957 -0.63 29.45 3.19
CA GLN A 957 0.79 29.09 3.41
C GLN A 957 1.01 27.56 3.41
N SER A 958 0.11 26.81 4.03
CA SER A 958 0.14 25.34 4.01
C SER A 958 0.03 24.77 2.58
N ILE A 959 -0.82 25.36 1.74
CA ILE A 959 -0.96 24.99 0.31
C ILE A 959 0.28 25.43 -0.48
N ASP A 960 0.87 26.59 -0.19
CA ASP A 960 2.08 27.06 -0.87
C ASP A 960 3.27 26.10 -0.63
N LEU A 961 3.43 25.63 0.61
CA LEU A 961 4.44 24.63 0.98
C LEU A 961 4.23 23.31 0.20
N TYR A 962 2.98 22.87 0.09
CA TYR A 962 2.62 21.67 -0.68
C TYR A 962 1.24 21.77 -1.34
N PRO A 963 1.17 22.12 -2.65
CA PRO A 963 -0.09 22.33 -3.34
C PRO A 963 -0.99 21.09 -3.43
N LEU A 964 -0.37 19.90 -3.42
CA LEU A 964 -1.04 18.61 -3.45
C LEU A 964 -1.41 18.08 -2.05
N SER A 965 -1.38 18.93 -1.01
CA SER A 965 -1.79 18.57 0.35
C SER A 965 -3.32 18.39 0.42
N PRO A 966 -3.85 17.16 0.58
CA PRO A 966 -5.29 16.98 0.71
C PRO A 966 -5.80 17.72 1.95
N GLU A 967 -5.11 17.54 3.08
CA GLU A 967 -5.49 18.12 4.36
C GLU A 967 -5.66 19.64 4.30
N ALA A 968 -4.72 20.36 3.69
CA ALA A 968 -4.81 21.82 3.58
C ALA A 968 -5.95 22.27 2.64
N ASN A 969 -6.06 21.63 1.47
CA ASN A 969 -7.07 21.98 0.47
C ASN A 969 -8.50 21.70 0.96
N PHE A 970 -8.75 20.51 1.51
CA PHE A 970 -10.08 20.11 1.98
C PHE A 970 -10.50 20.89 3.24
N ARG A 971 -9.59 21.15 4.19
CA ARG A 971 -9.92 21.97 5.39
C ARG A 971 -10.24 23.42 5.01
N LEU A 972 -9.46 24.03 4.11
CA LEU A 972 -9.75 25.39 3.63
C LEU A 972 -11.07 25.45 2.84
N ALA A 973 -11.33 24.47 1.97
CA ALA A 973 -12.59 24.41 1.25
C ALA A 973 -13.79 24.23 2.20
N GLN A 974 -13.65 23.40 3.24
CA GLN A 974 -14.66 23.24 4.28
C GLN A 974 -14.90 24.55 5.04
N MET A 975 -13.84 25.31 5.37
CA MET A 975 -13.95 26.64 5.98
C MET A 975 -14.71 27.61 5.07
N TYR A 976 -14.39 27.65 3.76
CA TYR A 976 -15.14 28.45 2.79
C TYR A 976 -16.62 28.04 2.71
N MET A 977 -16.93 26.74 2.73
CA MET A 977 -18.31 26.27 2.79
C MET A 977 -19.04 26.74 4.05
N ASN A 978 -18.38 26.70 5.22
CA ASN A 978 -18.95 27.19 6.49
C ASN A 978 -19.24 28.70 6.43
N MET A 979 -18.43 29.46 5.69
CA MET A 979 -18.67 30.90 5.41
C MET A 979 -19.65 31.15 4.26
N MET A 980 -20.26 30.11 3.68
CA MET A 980 -21.11 30.17 2.48
C MET A 980 -20.40 30.73 1.22
N ARG A 981 -19.07 30.70 1.19
CA ARG A 981 -18.21 31.09 0.04
C ARG A 981 -18.01 29.89 -0.90
N TYR A 982 -19.10 29.37 -1.46
CA TYR A 982 -19.08 28.13 -2.27
C TYR A 982 -18.26 28.24 -3.56
N ASP A 983 -18.21 29.42 -4.19
CA ASP A 983 -17.43 29.63 -5.41
C ASP A 983 -15.93 29.51 -5.15
N ASP A 984 -15.44 30.04 -4.01
CA ASP A 984 -14.04 29.91 -3.59
C ASP A 984 -13.68 28.45 -3.26
N ALA A 985 -14.58 27.74 -2.56
CA ALA A 985 -14.42 26.31 -2.27
C ALA A 985 -14.36 25.48 -3.56
N GLU A 986 -15.26 25.77 -4.52
CA GLU A 986 -15.31 25.10 -5.82
C GLU A 986 -14.03 25.36 -6.62
N GLN A 987 -13.57 26.62 -6.70
CA GLN A 987 -12.35 26.99 -7.40
C GLN A 987 -11.13 26.27 -6.82
N LEU A 988 -11.01 26.25 -5.49
CA LEU A 988 -9.91 25.59 -4.79
C LEU A 988 -9.86 24.08 -5.09
N ILE A 989 -10.97 23.37 -4.90
CA ILE A 989 -11.02 21.92 -5.09
C ILE A 989 -10.93 21.52 -6.57
N ARG A 990 -11.45 22.34 -7.51
CA ARG A 990 -11.20 22.12 -8.94
C ARG A 990 -9.73 22.29 -9.28
N GLY A 991 -9.04 23.27 -8.69
CA GLY A 991 -7.60 23.43 -8.81
C GLY A 991 -6.83 22.18 -8.34
N PHE A 992 -7.17 21.68 -7.16
CA PHE A 992 -6.61 20.44 -6.62
C PHE A 992 -6.92 19.21 -7.50
N ALA A 993 -8.17 19.03 -7.94
CA ALA A 993 -8.58 17.92 -8.79
C ALA A 993 -7.92 17.94 -10.17
N ASN A 994 -7.62 19.12 -10.72
CA ASN A 994 -6.85 19.23 -11.96
C ASN A 994 -5.38 18.80 -11.77
N ALA A 995 -4.83 19.01 -10.57
CA ALA A 995 -3.47 18.62 -10.23
C ALA A 995 -3.33 17.14 -9.82
N ASP A 996 -4.41 16.52 -9.32
CA ASP A 996 -4.55 15.09 -8.99
C ASP A 996 -5.89 14.50 -9.52
N PRO A 997 -5.99 14.20 -10.83
CA PRO A 997 -7.26 13.81 -11.48
C PRO A 997 -7.84 12.47 -11.03
N LEU A 998 -7.01 11.59 -10.45
CA LEU A 998 -7.40 10.26 -9.97
C LEU A 998 -7.82 10.28 -8.49
N ASN A 999 -7.89 11.46 -7.87
CA ASN A 999 -8.34 11.63 -6.50
C ASN A 999 -9.88 11.55 -6.39
N GLU A 1000 -10.39 10.41 -5.91
CA GLU A 1000 -11.83 10.20 -5.74
C GLU A 1000 -12.43 11.09 -4.64
N SER A 1001 -11.66 11.44 -3.60
CA SER A 1001 -12.11 12.35 -2.53
C SER A 1001 -12.40 13.74 -3.08
N ALA A 1002 -11.59 14.25 -4.01
CA ALA A 1002 -11.84 15.54 -4.66
C ALA A 1002 -13.16 15.54 -5.45
N LYS A 1003 -13.44 14.47 -6.20
CA LYS A 1003 -14.72 14.31 -6.93
C LYS A 1003 -15.91 14.25 -5.98
N GLY A 1004 -15.77 13.51 -4.87
CA GLY A 1004 -16.78 13.43 -3.82
C GLY A 1004 -17.09 14.80 -3.21
N PHE A 1005 -16.05 15.57 -2.88
CA PHE A 1005 -16.17 16.88 -2.27
C PHE A 1005 -16.75 17.93 -3.24
N LEU A 1006 -16.39 17.88 -4.54
CA LEU A 1006 -17.02 18.76 -5.55
C LEU A 1006 -18.53 18.52 -5.66
N ARG A 1007 -18.98 17.27 -5.60
CA ARG A 1007 -20.43 16.95 -5.56
C ARG A 1007 -21.09 17.52 -4.30
N GLN A 1008 -20.39 17.49 -3.16
CA GLN A 1008 -20.86 18.08 -1.91
C GLN A 1008 -20.99 19.61 -2.02
N ILE A 1009 -19.99 20.30 -2.57
CA ILE A 1009 -20.03 21.75 -2.83
C ILE A 1009 -21.20 22.10 -3.76
N GLU A 1010 -21.35 21.37 -4.87
CA GLU A 1010 -22.40 21.62 -5.85
C GLU A 1010 -23.79 21.41 -5.24
N SER A 1011 -23.98 20.36 -4.46
CA SER A 1011 -25.21 20.11 -3.71
C SER A 1011 -25.53 21.26 -2.75
N ALA A 1012 -24.54 21.71 -1.96
CA ALA A 1012 -24.71 22.83 -1.03
C ALA A 1012 -25.04 24.15 -1.74
N LYS A 1013 -24.38 24.43 -2.87
CA LYS A 1013 -24.62 25.60 -3.71
C LYS A 1013 -26.02 25.59 -4.34
N ARG A 1014 -26.47 24.43 -4.83
CA ARG A 1014 -27.84 24.24 -5.35
C ARG A 1014 -28.87 24.50 -4.24
N MET A 1015 -28.67 23.95 -3.04
CA MET A 1015 -29.56 24.21 -1.89
C MET A 1015 -29.61 25.69 -1.53
N LEU A 1016 -28.47 26.40 -1.47
CA LEU A 1016 -28.43 27.83 -1.18
C LEU A 1016 -29.15 28.67 -2.25
N ASN A 1017 -28.89 28.40 -3.54
CA ASN A 1017 -29.53 29.13 -4.63
C ASN A 1017 -31.04 28.93 -4.61
N ARG A 1018 -31.47 27.69 -4.38
CA ARG A 1018 -32.89 27.36 -4.27
C ARG A 1018 -33.54 28.06 -3.08
N ARG A 1019 -32.86 28.11 -1.93
CA ARG A 1019 -33.29 28.89 -0.76
C ARG A 1019 -33.55 30.35 -1.13
N ARG A 1020 -32.56 31.01 -1.75
CA ARG A 1020 -32.63 32.42 -2.13
C ARG A 1020 -33.75 32.68 -3.12
N GLU A 1021 -33.98 31.77 -4.06
CA GLU A 1021 -35.07 31.85 -5.02
C GLU A 1021 -36.44 31.81 -4.32
N ILE A 1022 -36.64 30.85 -3.42
CA ILE A 1022 -37.89 30.68 -2.68
C ILE A 1022 -38.12 31.87 -1.73
N GLU A 1023 -37.09 32.31 -0.98
CA GLU A 1023 -37.17 33.47 -0.08
C GLU A 1023 -37.46 34.77 -0.85
N LYS A 1024 -36.82 34.98 -2.00
CA LYS A 1024 -37.07 36.15 -2.87
C LYS A 1024 -38.50 36.14 -3.40
N ARG A 1025 -38.98 34.99 -3.88
CA ARG A 1025 -40.38 34.85 -4.33
C ARG A 1025 -41.35 35.15 -3.20
N GLN A 1026 -41.10 34.61 -2.01
CA GLN A 1026 -41.91 34.91 -0.83
C GLN A 1026 -41.96 36.42 -0.52
N GLN A 1027 -40.84 37.13 -0.65
CA GLN A 1027 -40.77 38.58 -0.47
C GLN A 1027 -41.55 39.34 -1.57
N GLU A 1028 -41.52 38.87 -2.81
CA GLU A 1028 -42.18 39.52 -3.96
C GLU A 1028 -43.69 39.27 -4.01
N THR A 1029 -44.15 38.04 -3.71
CA THR A 1029 -45.55 37.63 -3.85
C THR A 1029 -46.33 37.61 -2.54
N GLY A 1030 -45.64 37.59 -1.40
CA GLY A 1030 -46.25 37.46 -0.07
C GLY A 1030 -46.80 36.06 0.26
N THR A 1031 -46.73 35.09 -0.66
CA THR A 1031 -47.28 33.73 -0.51
C THR A 1031 -46.32 32.66 -1.01
N LEU A 1032 -46.12 31.60 -0.22
CA LEU A 1032 -45.40 30.39 -0.59
C LEU A 1032 -46.39 29.28 -0.93
N THR A 1033 -46.11 28.47 -1.96
CA THR A 1033 -46.83 27.20 -2.13
C THR A 1033 -46.43 26.20 -1.04
N LEU A 1034 -47.29 25.23 -0.74
CA LEU A 1034 -47.03 24.22 0.30
C LEU A 1034 -45.81 23.35 -0.03
N ASP A 1035 -45.57 23.06 -1.31
CA ASP A 1035 -44.38 22.35 -1.78
C ASP A 1035 -43.10 23.16 -1.57
N GLU A 1036 -43.10 24.45 -1.95
CA GLU A 1036 -41.96 25.35 -1.74
C GLU A 1036 -41.67 25.57 -0.25
N ALA A 1037 -42.71 25.63 0.59
CA ALA A 1037 -42.53 25.78 2.02
C ALA A 1037 -41.94 24.51 2.66
N LEU A 1038 -42.33 23.31 2.21
CA LEU A 1038 -41.72 22.06 2.65
C LEU A 1038 -40.27 21.95 2.16
N GLU A 1039 -40.01 22.32 0.90
CA GLU A 1039 -38.66 22.38 0.32
C GLU A 1039 -37.77 23.36 1.10
N LEU A 1040 -38.26 24.56 1.41
CA LEU A 1040 -37.54 25.53 2.23
C LEU A 1040 -37.29 25.02 3.65
N THR A 1041 -38.23 24.26 4.22
CA THR A 1041 -38.08 23.61 5.53
C THR A 1041 -36.95 22.57 5.52
N SER A 1042 -36.89 21.73 4.48
CA SER A 1042 -35.81 20.74 4.34
C SER A 1042 -34.45 21.41 4.12
N ILE A 1043 -34.41 22.51 3.36
CA ILE A 1043 -33.21 23.32 3.15
C ILE A 1043 -32.75 23.98 4.46
N TYR A 1044 -33.66 24.57 5.26
CA TYR A 1044 -33.29 25.14 6.56
C TYR A 1044 -32.74 24.08 7.52
N ARG A 1045 -33.33 22.88 7.51
CA ARG A 1045 -32.85 21.75 8.31
C ARG A 1045 -31.44 21.34 7.88
N ALA A 1046 -31.24 21.12 6.58
CA ALA A 1046 -29.93 20.72 6.01
C ALA A 1046 -28.85 21.79 6.18
N SER A 1047 -29.23 23.08 6.20
CA SER A 1047 -28.31 24.22 6.36
C SER A 1047 -28.05 24.59 7.83
N GLY A 1048 -28.52 23.79 8.80
CA GLY A 1048 -28.33 24.03 10.23
C GLY A 1048 -29.08 25.27 10.78
N MET A 1049 -30.03 25.84 10.02
CA MET A 1049 -30.80 27.02 10.42
C MET A 1049 -31.96 26.65 11.33
N GLN A 1050 -31.63 26.16 12.53
CA GLN A 1050 -32.58 25.49 13.41
C GLN A 1050 -33.82 26.31 13.76
N ASN A 1051 -33.67 27.61 14.04
CA ASN A 1051 -34.81 28.47 14.36
C ASN A 1051 -35.76 28.64 13.17
N ALA A 1052 -35.23 28.83 11.96
CA ALA A 1052 -36.02 29.02 10.75
C ALA A 1052 -36.74 27.72 10.35
N TYR A 1053 -36.02 26.59 10.42
CA TYR A 1053 -36.58 25.26 10.23
C TYR A 1053 -37.74 24.99 11.20
N GLN A 1054 -37.52 25.19 12.50
CA GLN A 1054 -38.53 24.87 13.51
C GLN A 1054 -39.78 25.73 13.37
N ASN A 1055 -39.61 27.03 13.16
CA ASN A 1055 -40.73 27.95 13.00
C ASN A 1055 -41.56 27.61 11.77
N LEU A 1056 -40.91 27.32 10.63
CA LEU A 1056 -41.62 26.99 9.39
C LEU A 1056 -42.25 25.59 9.45
N ALA A 1057 -41.53 24.59 9.97
CA ALA A 1057 -42.03 23.23 10.12
C ALA A 1057 -43.28 23.17 11.01
N MET A 1058 -43.25 23.84 12.17
CA MET A 1058 -44.41 23.89 13.08
C MET A 1058 -45.59 24.63 12.46
N ARG A 1059 -45.34 25.71 11.71
CA ARG A 1059 -46.40 26.45 11.00
C ARG A 1059 -47.04 25.60 9.91
N LEU A 1060 -46.26 24.79 9.18
CA LEU A 1060 -46.76 23.90 8.14
C LEU A 1060 -47.59 22.76 8.72
N VAL A 1061 -47.12 22.11 9.80
CA VAL A 1061 -47.89 21.04 10.46
C VAL A 1061 -49.22 21.54 11.01
N ALA A 1062 -49.29 22.80 11.46
CA ALA A 1062 -50.53 23.41 11.93
C ALA A 1062 -51.51 23.82 10.81
N ASP A 1063 -51.11 23.77 9.53
CA ASP A 1063 -51.99 24.09 8.40
C ASP A 1063 -52.91 22.90 8.08
N PRO A 1064 -54.24 23.02 8.23
CA PRO A 1064 -55.18 21.93 7.97
C PRO A 1064 -55.20 21.50 6.50
N ASN A 1065 -54.71 22.35 5.57
CA ASN A 1065 -54.68 22.07 4.14
C ASN A 1065 -53.38 21.39 3.67
N LEU A 1066 -52.39 21.18 4.53
CA LEU A 1066 -51.13 20.53 4.16
C LEU A 1066 -51.38 19.07 3.71
N PRO A 1067 -50.88 18.60 2.55
CA PRO A 1067 -51.06 17.20 2.13
C PRO A 1067 -50.53 16.20 3.17
N LEU A 1068 -51.21 15.06 3.35
CA LEU A 1068 -50.83 14.04 4.33
C LEU A 1068 -49.40 13.52 4.15
N GLN A 1069 -48.92 13.41 2.90
CA GLN A 1069 -47.54 13.02 2.59
C GLN A 1069 -46.51 14.03 3.15
N HIS A 1070 -46.84 15.33 3.14
CA HIS A 1070 -45.98 16.39 3.68
C HIS A 1070 -45.97 16.40 5.20
N VAL A 1071 -47.11 16.07 5.84
CA VAL A 1071 -47.20 15.88 7.29
C VAL A 1071 -46.28 14.73 7.74
N LEU A 1072 -46.25 13.61 7.00
CA LEU A 1072 -45.33 12.50 7.29
C LEU A 1072 -43.86 12.87 7.05
N ALA A 1073 -43.56 13.65 6.00
CA ALA A 1073 -42.20 14.14 5.76
C ALA A 1073 -41.69 15.00 6.94
N LEU A 1074 -42.53 15.90 7.46
CA LEU A 1074 -42.20 16.73 8.64
C LEU A 1074 -42.11 15.89 9.92
N ALA A 1075 -42.99 14.91 10.10
CA ALA A 1075 -42.89 13.94 11.19
C ALA A 1075 -41.55 13.19 11.14
N ASN A 1076 -41.11 12.75 9.95
CA ASN A 1076 -39.82 12.09 9.78
C ASN A 1076 -38.64 13.02 10.14
N PHE A 1077 -38.70 14.30 9.73
CA PHE A 1077 -37.69 15.28 10.12
C PHE A 1077 -37.61 15.43 11.65
N PHE A 1078 -38.75 15.56 12.32
CA PHE A 1078 -38.79 15.64 13.79
C PHE A 1078 -38.31 14.36 14.47
N ALA A 1079 -38.59 13.18 13.90
CA ALA A 1079 -38.10 11.91 14.43
C ALA A 1079 -36.57 11.82 14.34
N GLN A 1080 -36.00 12.13 13.17
CA GLN A 1080 -34.55 12.14 12.96
C GLN A 1080 -33.83 13.17 13.84
N ASP A 1081 -34.46 14.32 14.09
CA ASP A 1081 -33.92 15.39 14.94
C ASP A 1081 -34.23 15.17 16.44
N GLN A 1082 -34.81 14.01 16.81
CA GLN A 1082 -35.23 13.65 18.16
C GLN A 1082 -36.18 14.66 18.84
N ARG A 1083 -36.97 15.36 18.04
CA ARG A 1083 -37.96 16.37 18.46
C ARG A 1083 -39.31 15.72 18.78
N VAL A 1084 -39.35 14.89 19.81
CA VAL A 1084 -40.47 13.98 20.10
C VAL A 1084 -41.81 14.70 20.27
N ASN A 1085 -41.86 15.86 20.93
CA ASN A 1085 -43.11 16.62 21.08
C ASN A 1085 -43.67 17.15 19.74
N ALA A 1086 -42.79 17.56 18.82
CA ALA A 1086 -43.20 18.04 17.50
C ALA A 1086 -43.61 16.87 16.58
N LEU A 1087 -42.93 15.73 16.71
CA LEU A 1087 -43.31 14.46 16.08
C LEU A 1087 -44.71 14.03 16.52
N ILE A 1088 -44.99 14.00 17.83
CA ILE A 1088 -46.31 13.66 18.38
C ILE A 1088 -47.37 14.58 17.79
N TYR A 1089 -47.13 15.90 17.80
CA TYR A 1089 -48.06 16.86 17.23
C TYR A 1089 -48.33 16.61 15.73
N ALA A 1090 -47.30 16.34 14.93
CA ALA A 1090 -47.47 16.01 13.52
C ALA A 1090 -48.28 14.72 13.29
N LEU A 1091 -48.02 13.68 14.09
CA LEU A 1091 -48.75 12.41 14.03
C LEU A 1091 -50.20 12.53 14.54
N GLU A 1092 -50.45 13.39 15.55
CA GLU A 1092 -51.81 13.74 15.99
C GLU A 1092 -52.59 14.39 14.84
N GLN A 1093 -52.00 15.36 14.13
CA GLN A 1093 -52.63 16.00 12.95
C GLN A 1093 -52.86 15.00 11.81
N TYR A 1094 -51.91 14.08 11.58
CA TYR A 1094 -52.04 13.05 10.56
C TYR A 1094 -53.20 12.08 10.87
N THR A 1095 -53.18 11.48 12.06
CA THR A 1095 -54.15 10.44 12.47
C THR A 1095 -55.58 10.96 12.64
N GLN A 1096 -55.75 12.25 12.89
CA GLN A 1096 -57.07 12.89 12.86
C GLN A 1096 -57.67 12.96 11.44
N ARG A 1097 -56.81 13.07 10.42
CA ARG A 1097 -57.20 13.24 9.02
C ARG A 1097 -57.23 11.92 8.24
N ASP A 1098 -56.38 10.97 8.61
CA ASP A 1098 -56.36 9.59 8.11
C ASP A 1098 -56.31 8.60 9.30
N PRO A 1099 -57.48 8.29 9.89
CA PRO A 1099 -57.55 7.45 11.08
C PRO A 1099 -57.27 5.96 10.81
N ASN A 1100 -57.11 5.56 9.54
CA ASN A 1100 -56.94 4.16 9.15
C ASN A 1100 -55.48 3.75 8.95
N ASN A 1101 -54.52 4.68 9.07
CA ASN A 1101 -53.10 4.38 8.92
C ASN A 1101 -52.52 3.74 10.18
N LEU A 1102 -52.28 2.44 10.13
CA LEU A 1102 -51.75 1.66 11.25
C LEU A 1102 -50.39 2.17 11.74
N ASP A 1103 -49.46 2.45 10.82
CA ASP A 1103 -48.07 2.81 11.15
C ASP A 1103 -48.00 4.17 11.85
N ALA A 1104 -48.79 5.14 11.38
CA ALA A 1104 -48.91 6.44 12.04
C ALA A 1104 -49.45 6.34 13.48
N TRP A 1105 -50.40 5.44 13.74
CA TRP A 1105 -50.92 5.18 15.09
C TRP A 1105 -49.90 4.45 15.97
N LEU A 1106 -49.13 3.52 15.41
CA LEU A 1106 -48.05 2.82 16.12
C LEU A 1106 -46.94 3.80 16.54
N ASP A 1107 -46.50 4.66 15.63
CA ASP A 1107 -45.47 5.66 15.92
C ASP A 1107 -45.98 6.74 16.89
N LEU A 1108 -47.26 7.11 16.83
CA LEU A 1108 -47.88 8.02 17.79
C LEU A 1108 -47.95 7.41 19.19
N ALA A 1109 -48.32 6.13 19.30
CA ALA A 1109 -48.36 5.40 20.56
C ALA A 1109 -46.96 5.27 21.18
N ALA A 1110 -45.94 4.98 20.36
CA ALA A 1110 -44.54 4.95 20.76
C ALA A 1110 -44.05 6.33 21.23
N GLY A 1111 -44.41 7.40 20.50
CA GLY A 1111 -44.09 8.79 20.88
C GLY A 1111 -44.66 9.16 22.26
N TYR A 1112 -45.94 8.86 22.50
CA TYR A 1112 -46.56 9.09 23.82
C TYR A 1112 -45.91 8.27 24.94
N ALA A 1113 -45.55 7.01 24.67
CA ALA A 1113 -44.86 6.15 25.63
C ALA A 1113 -43.49 6.74 26.01
N PHE A 1114 -42.77 7.28 25.03
CA PHE A 1114 -41.47 7.91 25.23
C PHE A 1114 -41.55 9.15 26.13
N VAL A 1115 -42.54 10.02 25.93
CA VAL A 1115 -42.74 11.24 26.75
C VAL A 1115 -43.53 10.99 28.05
N ARG A 1116 -43.79 9.72 28.42
CA ARG A 1116 -44.53 9.31 29.63
C ARG A 1116 -45.98 9.82 29.69
N ARG A 1117 -46.62 9.99 28.53
CA ARG A 1117 -48.07 10.22 28.42
C ARG A 1117 -48.80 8.88 28.34
N ASP A 1118 -48.69 8.08 29.39
CA ASP A 1118 -49.10 6.67 29.40
C ASP A 1118 -50.55 6.43 29.00
N ALA A 1119 -51.49 7.27 29.47
CA ALA A 1119 -52.90 7.16 29.14
C ALA A 1119 -53.19 7.37 27.64
N ASP A 1120 -52.49 8.31 27.01
CA ASP A 1120 -52.63 8.58 25.58
C ASP A 1120 -51.92 7.52 24.74
N ALA A 1121 -50.77 7.03 25.21
CA ALA A 1121 -50.05 5.91 24.60
C ALA A 1121 -50.91 4.64 24.56
N ILE A 1122 -51.58 4.30 25.66
CA ILE A 1122 -52.47 3.14 25.76
C ILE A 1122 -53.68 3.29 24.84
N ARG A 1123 -54.23 4.50 24.72
CA ARG A 1123 -55.35 4.81 23.83
C ARG A 1123 -54.95 4.65 22.36
N ALA A 1124 -53.82 5.21 21.96
CA ALA A 1124 -53.26 5.05 20.62
C ALA A 1124 -52.91 3.58 20.32
N THR A 1125 -52.33 2.85 21.28
CA THR A 1125 -52.05 1.41 21.18
C THR A 1125 -53.33 0.61 20.91
N ARG A 1126 -54.42 0.92 21.63
CA ARG A 1126 -55.72 0.28 21.42
C ARG A 1126 -56.25 0.54 20.01
N GLN A 1127 -56.09 1.76 19.50
CA GLN A 1127 -56.46 2.11 18.13
C GLN A 1127 -55.61 1.35 17.10
N SER A 1128 -54.29 1.25 17.29
CA SER A 1128 -53.41 0.42 16.43
C SER A 1128 -53.85 -1.04 16.41
N ILE A 1129 -54.21 -1.61 17.56
CA ILE A 1129 -54.69 -3.00 17.65
C ILE A 1129 -56.05 -3.19 16.98
N GLN A 1130 -56.94 -2.18 17.04
CA GLN A 1130 -58.21 -2.21 16.31
C GLN A 1130 -58.01 -2.21 14.79
N LEU A 1131 -57.00 -1.48 14.29
CA LEU A 1131 -56.70 -1.39 12.86
C LEU A 1131 -55.92 -2.61 12.33
N GLY A 1132 -54.89 -3.07 13.05
CA GLY A 1132 -53.96 -4.10 12.58
C GLY A 1132 -54.11 -5.48 13.24
N GLY A 1133 -55.03 -5.65 14.19
CA GLY A 1133 -55.30 -6.95 14.83
C GLY A 1133 -54.04 -7.57 15.46
N ASP A 1134 -53.77 -8.83 15.11
CA ASP A 1134 -52.62 -9.57 15.65
C ASP A 1134 -51.27 -9.05 15.12
N GLN A 1135 -51.23 -8.52 13.89
CA GLN A 1135 -50.02 -7.90 13.34
C GLN A 1135 -49.58 -6.69 14.17
N ALA A 1136 -50.53 -5.86 14.61
CA ALA A 1136 -50.25 -4.73 15.51
C ALA A 1136 -49.85 -5.19 16.92
N ARG A 1137 -50.43 -6.28 17.43
CA ARG A 1137 -50.05 -6.83 18.74
C ARG A 1137 -48.61 -7.34 18.74
N ASP A 1138 -48.26 -8.14 17.74
CA ASP A 1138 -46.89 -8.65 17.58
C ASP A 1138 -45.91 -7.50 17.31
N ALA A 1139 -46.34 -6.48 16.56
CA ALA A 1139 -45.56 -5.27 16.33
C ALA A 1139 -45.14 -4.60 17.63
N ILE A 1140 -46.11 -4.32 18.51
CA ILE A 1140 -45.89 -3.59 19.76
C ILE A 1140 -45.11 -4.43 20.77
N LEU A 1141 -45.32 -5.74 20.82
CA LEU A 1141 -44.63 -6.65 21.75
C LEU A 1141 -43.13 -6.80 21.46
N HIS A 1142 -42.71 -6.64 20.21
CA HIS A 1142 -41.30 -6.73 19.80
C HIS A 1142 -40.65 -5.37 19.61
N ASP A 1143 -41.38 -4.28 19.81
CA ASP A 1143 -40.87 -2.91 19.63
C ASP A 1143 -40.38 -2.35 20.98
N PRO A 1144 -39.06 -2.11 21.13
CA PRO A 1144 -38.49 -1.63 22.38
C PRO A 1144 -39.04 -0.26 22.80
N ARG A 1145 -39.58 0.55 21.87
CA ARG A 1145 -40.14 1.88 22.16
C ARG A 1145 -41.32 1.85 23.15
N PHE A 1146 -41.99 0.71 23.31
CA PHE A 1146 -43.10 0.52 24.24
C PHE A 1146 -42.69 -0.02 25.62
N GLN A 1147 -41.40 -0.29 25.83
CA GLN A 1147 -40.86 -0.75 27.12
C GLN A 1147 -41.23 0.17 28.31
N PRO A 1148 -41.29 1.52 28.17
CA PRO A 1148 -41.79 2.42 29.22
C PRO A 1148 -43.14 2.02 29.82
N LEU A 1149 -44.01 1.37 29.03
CA LEU A 1149 -45.36 0.93 29.43
C LEU A 1149 -45.42 -0.53 29.88
N ALA A 1150 -44.30 -1.27 29.84
CA ALA A 1150 -44.26 -2.70 30.10
C ALA A 1150 -44.71 -3.08 31.53
N THR A 1151 -44.65 -2.15 32.49
CA THR A 1151 -45.15 -2.34 33.87
C THR A 1151 -46.58 -1.86 34.08
N ASN A 1152 -47.18 -1.16 33.11
CA ASN A 1152 -48.52 -0.60 33.20
C ASN A 1152 -49.59 -1.70 33.03
N ARG A 1153 -50.50 -1.81 34.00
CA ARG A 1153 -51.52 -2.87 34.06
C ARG A 1153 -52.53 -2.77 32.90
N GLU A 1154 -52.92 -1.57 32.50
CA GLU A 1154 -53.87 -1.35 31.41
C GLU A 1154 -53.25 -1.66 30.03
N PHE A 1155 -51.98 -1.34 29.85
CA PHE A 1155 -51.24 -1.68 28.63
C PHE A 1155 -51.13 -3.21 28.46
N ARG A 1156 -50.78 -3.95 29.52
CA ARG A 1156 -50.71 -5.42 29.47
C ARG A 1156 -52.04 -6.08 29.11
N ALA A 1157 -53.16 -5.51 29.56
CA ALA A 1157 -54.50 -6.03 29.28
C ALA A 1157 -54.87 -5.99 27.78
N LEU A 1158 -54.17 -5.19 26.96
CA LEU A 1158 -54.40 -5.13 25.51
C LEU A 1158 -53.88 -6.36 24.76
N PHE A 1159 -53.01 -7.16 25.39
CA PHE A 1159 -52.35 -8.34 24.80
C PHE A 1159 -52.83 -9.66 25.40
N THR A 1160 -53.70 -9.62 26.41
CA THR A 1160 -54.30 -10.83 27.00
C THR A 1160 -55.43 -11.34 26.10
N ARG A 1161 -55.22 -12.47 25.41
CA ARG A 1161 -56.28 -13.18 24.69
C ARG A 1161 -57.22 -13.89 25.69
N PRO A 1162 -58.54 -13.99 25.43
CA PRO A 1162 -59.39 -14.95 26.11
C PRO A 1162 -58.96 -16.37 25.66
N GLY A 1163 -58.27 -17.11 26.53
CA GLY A 1163 -58.07 -18.56 26.36
C GLY A 1163 -56.69 -19.07 25.89
N SER A 1164 -55.66 -18.24 25.72
CA SER A 1164 -54.28 -18.73 25.48
C SER A 1164 -53.38 -18.56 26.71
N GLY A 1165 -52.73 -19.64 27.15
CA GLY A 1165 -51.72 -19.62 28.21
C GLY A 1165 -50.65 -18.56 27.96
N GLY A 1166 -50.22 -17.90 29.05
CA GLY A 1166 -49.58 -16.59 29.04
C GLY A 1166 -48.41 -16.44 28.06
N MET A 1167 -48.48 -15.38 27.23
CA MET A 1167 -47.29 -14.82 26.59
C MET A 1167 -46.38 -14.21 27.67
N ARG A 1168 -45.08 -14.46 27.55
CA ARG A 1168 -44.07 -13.88 28.44
C ARG A 1168 -44.01 -12.36 28.23
N PRO A 1169 -43.93 -11.56 29.31
CA PRO A 1169 -43.73 -10.12 29.20
C PRO A 1169 -42.37 -9.81 28.55
N LEU A 1170 -42.28 -8.65 27.88
CA LEU A 1170 -41.01 -8.03 27.48
C LEU A 1170 -40.00 -8.15 28.63
N ALA A 1171 -38.89 -8.87 28.41
CA ALA A 1171 -37.83 -8.95 29.40
C ALA A 1171 -37.20 -7.55 29.58
N PRO A 1172 -36.95 -7.08 30.82
CA PRO A 1172 -36.30 -5.79 31.02
C PRO A 1172 -34.87 -5.84 30.47
N LEU A 1173 -34.49 -4.86 29.65
CA LEU A 1173 -33.10 -4.70 29.21
C LEU A 1173 -32.17 -4.46 30.42
N PRO A 1174 -30.94 -5.00 30.42
CA PRO A 1174 -29.94 -4.66 31.43
C PRO A 1174 -29.53 -3.19 31.28
N GLY A 1175 -29.70 -2.39 32.33
CA GLY A 1175 -29.42 -0.96 32.34
C GLY A 1175 -30.63 -0.13 31.91
N GLY A 1176 -31.15 0.69 32.82
CA GLY A 1176 -32.39 1.47 32.66
C GLY A 1176 -32.34 2.62 31.64
N ALA A 1177 -31.78 2.40 30.44
CA ALA A 1177 -31.81 3.33 29.33
C ALA A 1177 -33.16 3.28 28.60
N LEU A 1178 -33.67 4.45 28.20
CA LEU A 1178 -34.78 4.55 27.24
C LEU A 1178 -34.25 4.20 25.83
N PRO A 1179 -34.99 3.44 25.01
CA PRO A 1179 -34.61 3.22 23.62
C PRO A 1179 -34.59 4.54 22.85
N ASN A 1180 -33.60 4.76 21.98
CA ASN A 1180 -33.66 5.81 20.97
C ASN A 1180 -34.93 5.63 20.12
N LEU A 1181 -35.46 6.73 19.57
CA LEU A 1181 -36.42 6.70 18.46
C LEU A 1181 -35.62 6.78 17.15
N PRO A 1182 -35.14 5.68 16.53
CA PRO A 1182 -34.78 5.76 15.12
C PRO A 1182 -36.04 6.10 14.32
N GLY A 1183 -35.86 6.79 13.19
CA GLY A 1183 -36.93 7.40 12.38
C GLY A 1183 -38.12 6.47 12.08
N LEU A 1184 -39.25 7.08 11.68
CA LEU A 1184 -40.49 6.40 11.26
C LEU A 1184 -40.15 5.16 10.42
N ALA A 1185 -40.17 3.99 11.04
CA ALA A 1185 -39.80 2.74 10.41
C ALA A 1185 -40.68 1.63 10.97
N ARG A 1186 -41.93 1.63 10.47
CA ARG A 1186 -42.55 0.45 9.89
C ARG A 1186 -43.04 0.79 8.49
#